data_AF-A0A833V287-F1
#
_entry.id   AF-A0A833V287-F1
#
_cell.length_a   1.000
_cell.length_b   1.000
_cell.length_c   1.000
_cell.angle_alpha   90.00
_cell.angle_beta   90.00
_cell.angle_gamma   90.00
#
_symmetry.space_group_name_H-M   'P 1'
#
loop_
_entity.id
_entity.type
_entity.pdbx_description
1 polymer ?
#
loop_
_entity_poly.entity_id
_entity_poly.type
_entity_poly.pdbx_seq_one_letter_code
_entity_poly.pdbx_strand_id
1 'polypeptide(L)'
;MGSTDVIDLSSDEEEQPTRTNHLIDFQDFKFLVPLASVRGDLEGPPGIFNTNGTGTGTAHLVKKEVEELSTSLNGGSNLLRQAGSPSAQNLSLLQPICHQFWKSGDYEVKKSAAAASQNGRNRLRINPRFLHSNATSHKWAFGAIAELLDNAIDEVNNGATFVRVDKFISPRDCNPALLVQDDGGGMDPESLRRCLSFGFSDKKTESFIGQYGNGFKTSTMRLGADVIVFTRHKKNTKEATLSVGLLSYTFLTRTGCDDIVVPTVNYEFDTTSGSLKRLIRINEKQFSSNLSMLLKWSPFASEDELCRQFDGIGDHGTKIIVYNLWHNDDGNMELDFNSDSKDIVISGARKPLHHGLMNKDRAGNKENLTQKNVATRLRYSLRAYASILYLRMPGNFKITLRGEAVEPHLIANDLMYRECILYRPNVGGITGAAVVTTIGYVIGAPNVDVEGFNIYHKNRLISPFLKVASNSYGKGRGVIGVLEANFVKPTHDKQDFEKSVLFQRLETRLKEMTYEYWDLHCHRVGYDNKKLPKNVRESYRLQAAEASPPLDIVTTGTSTPLNHTSSPKSSSQAKMQVKRKHGAESFDQLPKTYDDDSNGDVIRANLPKKQKSKGVEQFHETNIVMLENKKLHEQCAEYEREHRKLLVKEQMLRSQLEVAKREFKEVLDNLQALAVKKE
;
A
#
# COMPACT_ATOMS: atom_id res chain seq x y z
N MET A 1 38.32 22.86 22.65
CA MET A 1 37.00 22.31 22.26
C MET A 1 36.85 20.99 22.99
N GLY A 2 35.73 20.74 23.67
CA GLY A 2 35.52 19.53 24.49
C GLY A 2 34.51 18.59 23.84
N SER A 3 34.54 17.30 24.22
CA SER A 3 33.69 16.27 23.62
C SER A 3 32.21 16.61 23.69
N THR A 4 31.50 16.34 22.60
CA THR A 4 30.03 16.30 22.55
C THR A 4 29.60 14.84 22.64
N ASP A 5 29.44 14.34 23.86
CA ASP A 5 29.05 12.95 24.07
C ASP A 5 27.59 12.75 23.67
N VAL A 6 27.40 12.02 22.57
CA VAL A 6 26.11 11.75 21.92
C VAL A 6 25.37 10.65 22.67
N ILE A 7 24.05 10.83 22.86
CA ILE A 7 23.18 9.83 23.49
C ILE A 7 23.22 8.51 22.70
N ASP A 8 23.41 7.39 23.40
CA ASP A 8 23.62 6.09 22.76
C ASP A 8 22.35 5.54 22.09
N LEU A 9 22.54 4.77 21.02
CA LEU A 9 21.51 4.06 20.25
C LEU A 9 21.76 2.54 20.19
N SER A 10 22.85 2.02 20.78
CA SER A 10 23.09 0.57 20.91
C SER A 10 22.87 0.08 22.35
N SER A 11 21.91 -0.83 22.52
CA SER A 11 21.84 -1.83 23.60
C SER A 11 22.35 -1.38 25.00
N ASP A 12 21.48 -0.67 25.72
CA ASP A 12 21.52 -0.70 27.19
C ASP A 12 21.02 -2.10 27.63
N GLU A 13 21.90 -2.97 28.16
CA GLU A 13 21.50 -4.29 28.71
C GLU A 13 21.00 -4.16 30.16
N GLU A 14 19.88 -4.81 30.48
CA GLU A 14 19.38 -4.90 31.85
C GLU A 14 20.12 -6.01 32.64
N GLU A 15 20.63 -5.69 33.83
CA GLU A 15 21.14 -6.69 34.77
C GLU A 15 19.97 -7.53 35.34
N GLN A 16 19.79 -8.75 34.83
CA GLN A 16 18.91 -9.77 35.41
C GLN A 16 19.71 -10.68 36.36
N PRO A 17 19.24 -10.96 37.59
CA PRO A 17 19.98 -11.74 38.58
C PRO A 17 20.05 -13.23 38.20
N THR A 18 21.21 -13.85 38.47
CA THR A 18 21.52 -15.23 38.08
C THR A 18 20.56 -16.29 38.64
N ARG A 19 20.21 -17.30 37.82
CA ARG A 19 20.31 -18.74 38.22
C ARG A 19 20.12 -19.77 37.09
N THR A 20 21.03 -20.75 37.11
CA THR A 20 20.91 -22.16 36.65
C THR A 20 20.50 -22.47 35.20
N ASN A 21 21.51 -22.86 34.43
CA ASN A 21 21.46 -23.55 33.14
C ASN A 21 20.43 -24.69 33.04
N HIS A 22 19.85 -24.84 31.85
CA HIS A 22 19.77 -26.14 31.17
C HIS A 22 20.12 -25.95 29.69
N LEU A 23 21.02 -26.77 29.15
CA LEU A 23 21.41 -26.69 27.73
C LEU A 23 20.34 -27.33 26.84
N ILE A 24 20.01 -26.64 25.75
CA ILE A 24 19.60 -27.27 24.47
C ILE A 24 20.43 -26.59 23.39
N ASP A 25 21.12 -27.39 22.58
CA ASP A 25 22.06 -26.92 21.55
C ASP A 25 21.31 -26.45 20.29
N PHE A 26 21.78 -25.36 19.68
CA PHE A 26 21.23 -24.75 18.46
C PHE A 26 22.36 -24.36 17.51
N GLN A 27 22.97 -25.38 16.90
CA GLN A 27 23.88 -25.19 15.77
C GLN A 27 23.11 -25.04 14.44
N ASP A 28 23.80 -24.50 13.44
CA ASP A 28 23.36 -24.31 12.04
C ASP A 28 22.15 -23.39 11.77
N PHE A 29 22.41 -22.07 11.82
CA PHE A 29 21.81 -21.12 10.86
C PHE A 29 22.90 -20.33 10.13
N LYS A 30 23.34 -20.85 8.97
CA LYS A 30 24.27 -20.15 8.06
C LYS A 30 23.50 -19.20 7.14
N PHE A 31 23.59 -17.90 7.40
CA PHE A 31 23.15 -16.86 6.45
C PHE A 31 24.10 -16.83 5.24
N LEU A 32 23.62 -17.24 4.08
CA LEU A 32 24.36 -17.13 2.82
C LEU A 32 24.02 -15.81 2.12
N VAL A 33 24.97 -14.88 2.07
CA VAL A 33 24.87 -13.64 1.28
C VAL A 33 25.60 -13.83 -0.05
N PRO A 34 24.96 -13.62 -1.21
CA PRO A 34 25.65 -13.66 -2.50
C PRO A 34 26.55 -12.43 -2.68
N LEU A 35 27.85 -12.57 -2.38
CA LEU A 35 28.84 -11.55 -2.70
C LEU A 35 29.31 -11.72 -4.15
N ALA A 36 29.00 -10.76 -5.02
CA ALA A 36 29.63 -10.64 -6.32
C ALA A 36 31.04 -10.05 -6.13
N SER A 37 32.08 -10.86 -6.39
CA SER A 37 33.48 -10.44 -6.23
C SER A 37 34.03 -9.82 -7.50
N VAL A 38 34.60 -8.63 -7.39
CA VAL A 38 35.44 -8.00 -8.42
C VAL A 38 36.81 -7.74 -7.80
N ARG A 39 37.87 -8.14 -8.50
CA ARG A 39 39.27 -7.94 -8.12
C ARG A 39 40.08 -7.53 -9.35
N GLY A 40 40.99 -6.57 -9.17
CA GLY A 40 42.18 -6.43 -10.01
C GLY A 40 43.26 -7.49 -9.63
N ASP A 41 44.47 -7.43 -10.18
CA ASP A 41 45.07 -6.32 -10.91
C ASP A 41 46.34 -6.75 -11.70
N LEU A 42 46.78 -5.87 -12.62
CA LEU A 42 48.16 -5.67 -13.16
C LEU A 42 48.86 -6.66 -14.14
N GLU A 43 49.31 -6.05 -15.26
CA GLU A 43 50.59 -6.15 -16.02
C GLU A 43 50.98 -7.37 -16.91
N GLY A 44 51.33 -7.08 -18.18
CA GLY A 44 51.62 -8.00 -19.31
C GLY A 44 53.04 -8.62 -19.35
N PRO A 45 53.86 -8.57 -20.45
CA PRO A 45 53.73 -7.99 -21.81
C PRO A 45 53.91 -9.08 -22.95
N PRO A 46 54.66 -8.88 -24.06
CA PRO A 46 54.20 -8.36 -25.37
C PRO A 46 54.33 -9.33 -26.59
N GLY A 47 53.69 -9.05 -27.75
CA GLY A 47 54.05 -9.73 -29.02
C GLY A 47 53.15 -9.59 -30.29
N ILE A 48 53.53 -8.69 -31.20
CA ILE A 48 53.87 -8.95 -32.64
C ILE A 48 52.86 -9.65 -33.63
N PHE A 49 52.46 -8.87 -34.66
CA PHE A 49 52.21 -9.19 -36.10
C PHE A 49 50.87 -9.74 -36.69
N ASN A 50 50.38 -9.02 -37.72
CA ASN A 50 49.82 -9.45 -39.04
C ASN A 50 48.51 -10.29 -39.14
N THR A 51 47.64 -10.19 -40.18
CA THR A 51 47.53 -9.29 -41.38
C THR A 51 46.12 -9.37 -42.03
N ASN A 52 45.81 -8.42 -42.95
CA ASN A 52 44.73 -8.42 -43.96
C ASN A 52 43.28 -8.15 -43.48
N GLY A 53 42.44 -7.41 -44.23
CA GLY A 53 42.69 -6.63 -45.45
C GLY A 53 41.39 -6.13 -46.13
N THR A 54 41.48 -5.01 -46.88
CA THR A 54 40.42 -4.26 -47.60
C THR A 54 39.29 -3.64 -46.73
N GLY A 55 38.75 -2.44 -46.99
CA GLY A 55 39.08 -1.35 -47.94
C GLY A 55 37.79 -0.73 -48.55
N THR A 56 37.55 0.59 -48.63
CA THR A 56 38.30 1.83 -48.28
C THR A 56 37.29 2.90 -47.75
N GLY A 57 37.50 4.23 -47.62
CA GLY A 57 38.54 5.15 -48.10
C GLY A 57 38.28 6.64 -47.69
N THR A 58 38.76 7.58 -48.52
CA THR A 58 38.57 9.07 -48.55
C THR A 58 37.88 9.77 -47.34
N ALA A 59 38.55 10.50 -46.43
CA ALA A 59 39.34 11.76 -46.55
C ALA A 59 38.47 13.05 -46.66
N HIS A 60 38.77 14.22 -46.07
CA HIS A 60 39.84 14.77 -45.19
C HIS A 60 39.19 15.63 -44.06
N LEU A 61 39.74 15.97 -42.86
CA LEU A 61 41.10 16.28 -42.34
C LEU A 61 41.51 17.77 -42.47
N VAL A 62 41.55 18.54 -41.35
CA VAL A 62 42.57 19.56 -40.93
C VAL A 62 42.05 20.46 -39.77
N LYS A 63 42.98 20.91 -38.90
CA LYS A 63 42.79 21.78 -37.71
C LYS A 63 43.03 23.27 -38.04
N LYS A 64 42.58 24.20 -37.16
CA LYS A 64 43.50 25.13 -36.44
C LYS A 64 42.80 26.00 -35.37
N GLU A 65 43.63 26.64 -34.54
CA GLU A 65 43.32 27.54 -33.41
C GLU A 65 43.70 29.01 -33.73
N VAL A 66 43.53 29.88 -32.71
CA VAL A 66 44.16 31.21 -32.48
C VAL A 66 43.28 32.46 -32.72
N GLU A 67 43.52 33.41 -31.81
CA GLU A 67 42.93 34.73 -31.51
C GLU A 67 43.15 35.78 -32.65
N GLU A 68 42.82 37.10 -32.56
CA GLU A 68 42.69 38.04 -31.43
C GLU A 68 41.97 39.36 -31.84
N LEU A 69 41.56 40.20 -30.86
CA LEU A 69 41.28 41.67 -30.95
C LEU A 69 40.10 42.15 -31.87
N SER A 70 39.51 43.35 -31.72
CA SER A 70 39.33 44.28 -30.57
C SER A 70 38.31 45.39 -30.90
N THR A 71 37.70 46.04 -29.90
CA THR A 71 37.36 47.50 -29.87
C THR A 71 36.77 47.90 -28.51
N SER A 72 36.75 49.21 -28.18
CA SER A 72 36.35 49.74 -26.86
C SER A 72 35.85 51.19 -26.94
N LEU A 73 35.12 51.68 -25.92
CA LEU A 73 35.42 52.92 -25.15
C LEU A 73 34.28 53.40 -24.21
N ASN A 74 34.65 54.35 -23.34
CA ASN A 74 33.86 55.11 -22.35
C ASN A 74 33.32 54.30 -21.14
N GLY A 75 33.43 54.74 -19.88
CA GLY A 75 34.01 55.97 -19.29
C GLY A 75 33.11 56.47 -18.14
N GLY A 76 33.59 56.92 -16.97
CA GLY A 76 34.95 57.17 -16.49
C GLY A 76 35.08 57.07 -14.95
N SER A 77 36.00 57.82 -14.35
CA SER A 77 36.58 57.53 -13.02
C SER A 77 36.02 58.30 -11.82
N ASN A 78 36.22 57.73 -10.62
CA ASN A 78 36.69 58.48 -9.45
C ASN A 78 37.43 57.58 -8.45
N LEU A 79 38.38 58.16 -7.71
CA LEU A 79 39.33 57.46 -6.81
C LEU A 79 39.38 58.15 -5.45
N LEU A 80 39.31 57.41 -4.34
CA LEU A 80 40.10 57.70 -3.14
C LEU A 80 40.23 56.52 -2.15
N ARG A 81 41.25 56.63 -1.29
CA ARG A 81 41.99 55.61 -0.54
C ARG A 81 41.29 54.90 0.65
N GLN A 82 41.78 53.67 0.87
CA GLN A 82 42.21 53.05 2.16
C GLN A 82 41.23 52.34 3.12
N ALA A 83 41.75 51.19 3.59
CA ALA A 83 41.60 50.55 4.91
C ALA A 83 40.32 49.76 5.30
N GLY A 84 40.43 48.42 5.20
CA GLY A 84 40.28 47.55 6.38
C GLY A 84 38.91 46.93 6.74
N SER A 85 38.65 45.70 6.29
CA SER A 85 37.99 44.62 7.08
C SER A 85 37.86 43.31 6.28
N PRO A 86 38.04 42.10 6.88
CA PRO A 86 37.91 40.82 6.17
C PRO A 86 36.56 40.11 6.41
N SER A 87 35.52 40.40 5.61
CA SER A 87 34.21 39.75 5.81
C SER A 87 33.30 39.72 4.55
N ALA A 88 33.63 38.91 3.53
CA ALA A 88 32.75 38.69 2.38
C ALA A 88 32.90 37.33 1.62
N GLN A 89 33.68 36.35 2.10
CA GLN A 89 33.97 35.12 1.34
C GLN A 89 33.88 33.84 2.19
N ASN A 90 32.68 33.24 2.28
CA ASN A 90 32.50 31.80 2.60
C ASN A 90 31.04 31.25 2.48
N LEU A 91 30.09 32.00 1.91
CA LEU A 91 28.66 31.60 1.89
C LEU A 91 28.20 30.78 0.66
N SER A 92 29.12 30.37 -0.22
CA SER A 92 28.82 29.84 -1.57
C SER A 92 29.12 28.34 -1.79
N LEU A 93 29.20 27.53 -0.72
CA LEU A 93 29.59 26.10 -0.78
C LEU A 93 28.64 25.13 -0.05
N LEU A 94 27.33 25.43 -0.05
CA LEU A 94 26.30 24.42 0.23
C LEU A 94 25.74 23.90 -1.10
N GLN A 95 25.88 22.60 -1.35
CA GLN A 95 25.19 21.95 -2.48
C GLN A 95 23.66 22.06 -2.29
N PRO A 96 22.89 22.21 -3.38
CA PRO A 96 21.43 22.12 -3.32
C PRO A 96 21.00 20.77 -2.71
N ILE A 97 19.90 20.77 -1.94
CA ILE A 97 19.29 19.51 -1.51
C ILE A 97 18.72 18.82 -2.75
N CYS A 98 19.06 17.55 -2.96
CA CYS A 98 18.36 16.75 -3.94
C CYS A 98 16.98 16.38 -3.38
N HIS A 99 15.93 17.02 -3.90
CA HIS A 99 14.54 16.76 -3.47
C HIS A 99 13.91 15.52 -4.16
N GLN A 100 14.63 14.81 -5.01
CA GLN A 100 14.14 13.58 -5.66
C GLN A 100 14.67 12.34 -4.93
N PHE A 101 13.79 11.57 -4.29
CA PHE A 101 14.14 10.46 -3.40
C PHE A 101 15.18 9.50 -4.02
N TRP A 102 14.89 8.98 -5.21
CA TRP A 102 15.75 8.02 -5.94
C TRP A 102 17.09 8.59 -6.45
N LYS A 103 17.36 9.88 -6.23
CA LYS A 103 18.61 10.58 -6.54
C LYS A 103 19.26 11.21 -5.28
N SER A 104 18.70 10.93 -4.11
CA SER A 104 19.30 11.22 -2.80
C SER A 104 20.09 10.00 -2.30
N GLY A 105 21.20 10.22 -1.61
CA GLY A 105 22.12 9.16 -1.15
C GLY A 105 23.57 9.37 -1.58
N ASP A 106 23.77 9.75 -2.84
CA ASP A 106 25.10 10.04 -3.41
C ASP A 106 25.56 11.47 -3.10
N TYR A 107 26.12 11.65 -1.91
CA TYR A 107 26.82 12.88 -1.50
C TYR A 107 28.22 12.54 -0.98
N GLU A 108 29.22 13.39 -1.26
CA GLU A 108 30.57 13.19 -0.74
C GLU A 108 30.63 13.42 0.78
N VAL A 109 30.99 12.39 1.54
CA VAL A 109 31.35 12.54 2.96
C VAL A 109 32.75 13.15 3.02
N LYS A 110 32.82 14.46 3.31
CA LYS A 110 34.08 15.11 3.66
C LYS A 110 34.68 14.38 4.87
N LYS A 111 35.87 13.80 4.72
CA LYS A 111 36.54 13.02 5.77
C LYS A 111 36.69 13.86 7.04
N SER A 112 35.86 13.57 8.05
CA SER A 112 36.03 14.10 9.39
C SER A 112 37.35 13.59 9.97
N ALA A 113 38.06 14.44 10.72
CA ALA A 113 39.26 14.00 11.44
C ALA A 113 38.84 13.07 12.58
N ALA A 114 39.17 11.78 12.46
CA ALA A 114 38.66 10.74 13.34
C ALA A 114 39.06 10.98 14.80
N ALA A 115 38.10 11.43 15.61
CA ALA A 115 38.24 11.47 17.06
C ALA A 115 38.33 10.03 17.60
N ALA A 116 39.53 9.61 18.01
CA ALA A 116 39.77 8.29 18.57
C ALA A 116 38.96 8.11 19.87
N SER A 117 38.19 7.02 19.96
CA SER A 117 37.46 6.69 21.18
C SER A 117 38.44 6.40 22.31
N GLN A 118 38.37 7.18 23.40
CA GLN A 118 39.14 6.91 24.63
C GLN A 118 38.67 5.63 25.35
N ASN A 119 37.44 5.17 25.07
CA ASN A 119 36.90 3.92 25.62
C ASN A 119 36.90 2.81 24.55
N GLY A 120 37.65 1.74 24.81
CA GLY A 120 37.96 0.66 23.87
C GLY A 120 36.85 -0.37 23.63
N ARG A 121 35.64 0.07 23.26
CA ARG A 121 34.57 -0.81 22.75
C ARG A 121 34.22 -0.42 21.31
N ASN A 122 34.36 -1.37 20.39
CA ASN A 122 34.01 -1.18 18.98
C ASN A 122 32.48 -1.22 18.80
N ARG A 123 31.80 -0.09 19.05
CA ARG A 123 30.36 0.08 18.82
C ARG A 123 30.05 0.06 17.33
N LEU A 124 29.00 -0.65 16.92
CA LEU A 124 28.45 -0.53 15.57
C LEU A 124 27.88 0.90 15.41
N ARG A 125 28.44 1.67 14.46
CA ARG A 125 27.94 3.00 14.09
C ARG A 125 27.06 2.87 12.85
N ILE A 126 25.95 3.59 12.82
CA ILE A 126 25.02 3.58 11.69
C ILE A 126 25.20 4.90 10.94
N ASN A 127 25.86 4.85 9.80
CA ASN A 127 26.08 6.05 8.99
C ASN A 127 24.73 6.61 8.47
N PRO A 128 24.49 7.94 8.48
CA PRO A 128 23.22 8.53 8.05
C PRO A 128 22.73 8.15 6.64
N ARG A 129 23.60 7.73 5.72
CA ARG A 129 23.19 7.13 4.43
C ARG A 129 22.23 5.95 4.60
N PHE A 130 22.35 5.18 5.68
CA PHE A 130 21.48 4.04 5.97
C PHE A 130 20.00 4.43 6.11
N LEU A 131 19.68 5.66 6.55
CA LEU A 131 18.29 6.15 6.60
C LEU A 131 17.63 6.12 5.21
N HIS A 132 18.34 6.62 4.20
CA HIS A 132 17.90 6.54 2.82
C HIS A 132 17.89 5.08 2.32
N SER A 133 19.00 4.35 2.47
CA SER A 133 19.12 2.99 1.94
C SER A 133 18.05 2.02 2.48
N ASN A 134 17.69 2.13 3.76
CA ASN A 134 16.62 1.36 4.38
C ASN A 134 15.23 1.78 3.84
N ALA A 135 14.99 3.08 3.66
CA ALA A 135 13.74 3.62 3.13
C ALA A 135 13.42 3.17 1.68
N THR A 136 14.43 2.79 0.88
CA THR A 136 14.22 2.29 -0.51
C THR A 136 13.35 1.02 -0.59
N SER A 137 13.14 0.32 0.52
CA SER A 137 12.21 -0.82 0.60
C SER A 137 10.76 -0.43 0.27
N HIS A 138 10.29 0.74 0.71
CA HIS A 138 8.97 1.25 0.32
C HIS A 138 9.04 1.93 -1.07
N LYS A 139 8.68 1.20 -2.12
CA LYS A 139 8.61 1.79 -3.48
C LYS A 139 7.49 2.82 -3.61
N TRP A 140 6.36 2.60 -2.94
CA TRP A 140 5.13 3.39 -3.06
C TRP A 140 4.84 4.19 -1.78
N ALA A 141 4.61 5.50 -1.93
CA ALA A 141 4.43 6.41 -0.80
C ALA A 141 3.24 6.04 0.10
N PHE A 142 2.10 5.58 -0.43
CA PHE A 142 0.97 5.20 0.42
C PHE A 142 1.25 3.95 1.27
N GLY A 143 2.13 3.04 0.80
CA GLY A 143 2.61 1.92 1.61
C GLY A 143 3.41 2.39 2.84
N ALA A 144 4.16 3.48 2.70
CA ALA A 144 4.82 4.14 3.82
C ALA A 144 3.81 4.86 4.75
N ILE A 145 2.79 5.54 4.21
CA ILE A 145 1.71 6.13 5.04
C ILE A 145 0.97 5.04 5.83
N ALA A 146 0.78 3.85 5.24
CA ALA A 146 0.15 2.72 5.91
C ALA A 146 0.95 2.18 7.11
N GLU A 147 2.29 2.28 7.13
CA GLU A 147 3.06 1.99 8.36
C GLU A 147 2.69 2.93 9.52
N LEU A 148 2.38 4.20 9.22
CA LEU A 148 2.00 5.18 10.24
C LEU A 148 0.56 4.94 10.73
N LEU A 149 -0.34 4.54 9.82
CA LEU A 149 -1.70 4.11 10.16
C LEU A 149 -1.71 2.81 10.98
N ASP A 150 -0.86 1.84 10.64
CA ASP A 150 -0.71 0.56 11.36
C ASP A 150 -0.30 0.81 12.82
N ASN A 151 0.64 1.74 13.05
CA ASN A 151 1.07 2.09 14.40
C ASN A 151 -0.03 2.74 15.23
N ALA A 152 -0.85 3.61 14.63
CA ALA A 152 -1.99 4.23 15.32
C ALA A 152 -3.15 3.25 15.59
N ILE A 153 -3.32 2.21 14.76
CA ILE A 153 -4.32 1.15 15.02
C ILE A 153 -3.85 0.14 16.08
N ASP A 154 -2.56 -0.17 16.14
CA ASP A 154 -2.00 -0.96 17.24
C ASP A 154 -2.29 -0.31 18.62
N GLU A 155 -2.35 1.03 18.68
CA GLU A 155 -2.65 1.85 19.87
C GLU A 155 -4.15 1.87 20.29
N VAL A 156 -5.05 1.21 19.57
CA VAL A 156 -6.48 1.10 19.98
C VAL A 156 -6.63 0.43 21.35
N ASN A 157 -5.73 -0.50 21.68
CA ASN A 157 -5.69 -1.14 23.01
C ASN A 157 -5.25 -0.17 24.13
N ASN A 158 -4.58 0.93 23.77
CA ASN A 158 -4.12 1.99 24.67
C ASN A 158 -5.08 3.20 24.66
N GLY A 159 -6.27 3.06 24.05
CA GLY A 159 -7.33 4.08 24.08
C GLY A 159 -7.51 4.92 22.82
N ALA A 160 -6.74 4.67 21.75
CA ALA A 160 -6.88 5.44 20.50
C ALA A 160 -8.29 5.32 19.90
N THR A 161 -8.89 6.46 19.52
CA THR A 161 -10.19 6.57 18.84
C THR A 161 -10.08 7.17 17.44
N PHE A 162 -8.94 7.76 17.07
CA PHE A 162 -8.70 8.20 15.69
C PHE A 162 -7.22 8.26 15.29
N VAL A 163 -7.02 8.28 13.97
CA VAL A 163 -5.81 8.86 13.36
C VAL A 163 -6.22 9.88 12.30
N ARG A 164 -5.62 11.06 12.35
CA ARG A 164 -5.80 12.16 11.40
C ARG A 164 -4.57 12.27 10.51
N VAL A 165 -4.75 12.16 9.20
CA VAL A 165 -3.75 12.45 8.18
C VAL A 165 -4.12 13.76 7.48
N ASP A 166 -3.22 14.73 7.42
CA ASP A 166 -3.52 16.05 6.87
C ASP A 166 -2.32 16.79 6.26
N LYS A 167 -2.57 17.97 5.69
CA LYS A 167 -1.55 18.92 5.24
C LYS A 167 -1.14 19.82 6.40
N PHE A 168 0.11 19.75 6.82
CA PHE A 168 0.73 20.79 7.64
C PHE A 168 1.34 21.87 6.74
N ILE A 169 1.36 23.12 7.20
CA ILE A 169 2.12 24.21 6.58
C ILE A 169 3.21 24.61 7.58
N SER A 170 4.46 24.50 7.16
CA SER A 170 5.62 24.88 7.97
C SER A 170 5.61 26.39 8.26
N PRO A 171 5.64 26.83 9.54
CA PRO A 171 5.61 28.26 9.86
C PRO A 171 6.94 28.97 9.52
N ARG A 172 8.04 28.23 9.36
CA ARG A 172 9.36 28.78 8.98
C ARG A 172 9.44 29.26 7.52
N ASP A 173 8.87 28.50 6.59
CA ASP A 173 9.12 28.63 5.15
C ASP A 173 7.87 28.42 4.28
N CYS A 174 6.69 28.26 4.89
CA CYS A 174 5.40 27.99 4.25
C CYS A 174 5.35 26.69 3.41
N ASN A 175 6.37 25.83 3.47
CA ASN A 175 6.38 24.59 2.70
C ASN A 175 5.33 23.60 3.24
N PRO A 176 4.65 22.84 2.36
CA PRO A 176 3.70 21.82 2.77
C PRO A 176 4.43 20.58 3.31
N ALA A 177 3.84 19.99 4.34
CA ALA A 177 4.34 18.82 5.06
C ALA A 177 3.18 17.86 5.36
N LEU A 178 3.48 16.59 5.60
CA LEU A 178 2.50 15.57 5.96
C LEU A 178 2.34 15.53 7.48
N LEU A 179 1.12 15.81 7.95
CA LEU A 179 0.70 15.57 9.33
C LEU A 179 0.14 14.16 9.46
N VAL A 180 0.58 13.41 10.46
CA VAL A 180 -0.14 12.23 10.99
C VAL A 180 -0.28 12.41 12.49
N GLN A 181 -1.48 12.27 13.05
CA GLN A 181 -1.72 12.43 14.48
C GLN A 181 -2.78 11.46 15.00
N ASP A 182 -2.50 10.80 16.10
CA ASP A 182 -3.39 9.92 16.86
C ASP A 182 -3.68 10.47 18.27
N ASP A 183 -4.66 9.85 18.93
CA ASP A 183 -5.01 10.01 20.35
C ASP A 183 -4.68 8.74 21.18
N GLY A 184 -3.66 7.98 20.76
CA GLY A 184 -3.20 6.77 21.46
C GLY A 184 -2.53 7.03 22.81
N GLY A 185 -1.87 6.03 23.40
CA GLY A 185 -1.29 6.15 24.74
C GLY A 185 -0.13 7.15 24.84
N GLY A 186 0.43 7.57 23.70
CA GLY A 186 1.64 8.37 23.61
C GLY A 186 2.88 7.62 24.08
N MET A 187 4.04 8.26 23.97
CA MET A 187 5.33 7.69 24.39
C MET A 187 5.96 8.54 25.49
N ASP A 188 6.46 7.87 26.54
CA ASP A 188 7.36 8.49 27.51
C ASP A 188 8.74 8.83 26.88
N PRO A 189 9.61 9.59 27.57
CA PRO A 189 10.94 9.98 27.07
C PRO A 189 11.89 8.85 26.64
N GLU A 190 11.71 7.62 27.14
CA GLU A 190 12.48 6.45 26.74
C GLU A 190 11.79 5.65 25.64
N SER A 191 10.46 5.50 25.68
CA SER A 191 9.70 4.95 24.56
C SER A 191 9.90 5.77 23.28
N LEU A 192 10.00 7.11 23.35
CA LEU A 192 10.35 7.94 22.20
C LEU A 192 11.79 7.70 21.73
N ARG A 193 12.76 7.52 22.64
CA ARG A 193 14.15 7.16 22.29
C ARG A 193 14.17 5.83 21.54
N ARG A 194 13.53 4.78 22.07
CA ARG A 194 13.36 3.47 21.40
C ARG A 194 12.65 3.59 20.04
N CYS A 195 11.63 4.44 19.93
CA CYS A 195 10.89 4.67 18.69
C CYS A 195 11.75 5.30 17.58
N LEU A 196 12.81 6.04 17.95
CA LEU A 196 13.77 6.64 17.01
C LEU A 196 15.03 5.78 16.81
N SER A 197 15.44 4.96 17.79
CA SER A 197 16.50 3.94 17.70
C SER A 197 16.12 2.74 16.83
N PHE A 198 17.04 2.19 16.04
CA PHE A 198 16.79 0.98 15.23
C PHE A 198 16.63 -0.30 16.08
N GLY A 199 15.83 -1.26 15.60
CA GLY A 199 15.72 -2.60 16.19
C GLY A 199 14.87 -2.76 17.46
N PHE A 200 14.48 -1.67 18.14
CA PHE A 200 13.63 -1.74 19.34
C PHE A 200 12.15 -1.95 18.98
N SER A 201 11.53 -2.96 19.60
CA SER A 201 10.10 -3.25 19.49
C SER A 201 9.62 -4.03 20.73
N ASP A 202 8.77 -3.41 21.54
CA ASP A 202 8.13 -4.08 22.69
C ASP A 202 6.82 -4.80 22.28
N LYS A 203 6.38 -4.64 21.03
CA LYS A 203 5.24 -5.35 20.40
C LYS A 203 5.58 -6.81 20.09
N LYS A 204 5.74 -7.62 21.15
CA LYS A 204 6.19 -9.03 21.10
C LYS A 204 5.07 -10.06 20.88
N THR A 205 3.79 -9.66 20.93
CA THR A 205 2.65 -10.55 20.69
C THR A 205 2.29 -10.62 19.20
N GLU A 206 1.73 -11.75 18.76
CA GLU A 206 1.31 -11.93 17.38
C GLU A 206 0.15 -11.02 16.94
N SER A 207 -0.53 -10.34 17.87
CA SER A 207 -1.68 -9.47 17.62
C SER A 207 -1.36 -8.17 16.88
N PHE A 208 -0.13 -7.64 17.01
CA PHE A 208 0.25 -6.35 16.44
C PHE A 208 0.69 -6.43 14.99
N ILE A 209 0.43 -5.36 14.23
CA ILE A 209 0.84 -5.19 12.84
C ILE A 209 2.30 -4.71 12.77
N GLY A 210 2.72 -3.82 13.69
CA GLY A 210 4.11 -3.39 13.83
C GLY A 210 4.94 -4.37 14.67
N GLN A 211 5.82 -5.17 14.04
CA GLN A 211 6.65 -6.16 14.73
C GLN A 211 8.15 -5.82 14.75
N TYR A 212 8.71 -5.30 13.65
CA TYR A 212 10.16 -5.24 13.41
C TYR A 212 10.90 -3.98 13.93
N GLY A 213 10.23 -3.07 14.64
CA GLY A 213 10.84 -1.83 15.18
C GLY A 213 11.29 -0.77 14.16
N ASN A 214 11.41 -1.12 12.88
CA ASN A 214 11.97 -0.24 11.84
C ASN A 214 10.93 0.59 11.07
N GLY A 215 9.66 0.15 11.04
CA GLY A 215 8.60 0.70 10.17
C GLY A 215 8.51 2.23 10.16
N PHE A 216 8.50 2.88 11.33
CA PHE A 216 8.50 4.34 11.46
C PHE A 216 9.68 5.03 10.74
N LYS A 217 10.91 4.54 10.92
CA LYS A 217 12.12 5.14 10.33
C LYS A 217 12.08 4.97 8.81
N THR A 218 11.74 3.77 8.35
CA THR A 218 11.65 3.41 6.94
C THR A 218 10.59 4.24 6.21
N SER A 219 9.40 4.39 6.80
CA SER A 219 8.29 5.10 6.17
C SER A 219 8.48 6.61 6.16
N THR A 220 8.88 7.23 7.28
CA THR A 220 9.07 8.68 7.36
C THR A 220 10.16 9.16 6.41
N MET A 221 11.32 8.48 6.37
CA MET A 221 12.41 8.79 5.44
C MET A 221 12.06 8.52 3.97
N ARG A 222 11.07 7.65 3.68
CA ARG A 222 10.50 7.50 2.32
C ARG A 222 9.52 8.62 1.95
N LEU A 223 8.93 9.32 2.92
CA LEU A 223 7.92 10.35 2.69
C LEU A 223 8.52 11.76 2.58
N GLY A 224 9.55 12.05 3.37
CA GLY A 224 10.36 13.26 3.26
C GLY A 224 11.76 13.07 3.85
N ALA A 225 12.64 14.05 3.66
CA ALA A 225 14.01 13.99 4.21
C ALA A 225 14.03 14.09 5.74
N ASP A 226 13.01 14.70 6.36
CA ASP A 226 13.03 15.05 7.76
C ASP A 226 11.67 14.79 8.45
N VAL A 227 11.71 14.32 9.70
CA VAL A 227 10.52 14.13 10.53
C VAL A 227 10.75 14.63 11.95
N ILE A 228 9.78 15.39 12.45
CA ILE A 228 9.68 15.77 13.86
C ILE A 228 8.45 15.08 14.49
N VAL A 229 8.65 14.51 15.67
CA VAL A 229 7.64 13.81 16.46
C VAL A 229 7.40 14.61 17.74
N PHE A 230 6.14 14.92 18.01
CA PHE A 230 5.63 15.39 19.29
C PHE A 230 4.79 14.27 19.88
N THR A 231 4.95 13.97 21.16
CA THR A 231 4.15 12.94 21.83
C THR A 231 3.86 13.34 23.26
N ARG A 232 2.63 13.08 23.71
CA ARG A 232 2.17 13.34 25.07
C ARG A 232 1.78 12.01 25.69
N HIS A 233 2.44 11.64 26.78
CA HIS A 233 2.15 10.42 27.54
C HIS A 233 1.70 10.77 28.95
N LYS A 234 0.62 10.14 29.41
CA LYS A 234 -0.04 10.46 30.69
C LYS A 234 0.43 9.50 31.77
N LYS A 235 1.41 9.93 32.58
CA LYS A 235 1.98 9.15 33.70
C LYS A 235 0.91 8.75 34.73
N ASN A 236 0.06 9.70 35.09
CA ASN A 236 -1.00 9.52 36.10
C ASN A 236 -2.10 10.58 35.90
N THR A 237 -2.98 10.79 36.89
CA THR A 237 -4.09 11.75 36.81
C THR A 237 -3.66 13.22 36.84
N LYS A 238 -2.44 13.53 37.29
CA LYS A 238 -1.91 14.89 37.47
C LYS A 238 -0.71 15.23 36.58
N GLU A 239 0.01 14.23 36.10
CA GLU A 239 1.30 14.42 35.41
C GLU A 239 1.28 13.77 34.02
N ALA A 240 1.82 14.51 33.04
CA ALA A 240 2.13 14.02 31.71
C ALA A 240 3.57 14.40 31.31
N THR A 241 4.21 13.57 30.50
CA THR A 241 5.46 13.93 29.81
C THR A 241 5.16 14.38 28.39
N LEU A 242 5.68 15.54 28.00
CA LEU A 242 5.63 16.04 26.63
C LEU A 242 7.02 15.89 26.02
N SER A 243 7.16 15.10 24.97
CA SER A 243 8.47 14.79 24.37
C SER A 243 8.51 15.18 22.90
N VAL A 244 9.63 15.78 22.48
CA VAL A 244 9.91 16.17 21.09
C VAL A 244 11.16 15.44 20.62
N GLY A 245 11.11 14.82 19.44
CA GLY A 245 12.24 14.15 18.81
C GLY A 245 12.35 14.46 17.32
N LEU A 246 13.57 14.64 16.83
CA LEU A 246 13.85 14.98 15.43
C LEU A 246 14.77 13.95 14.77
N LEU A 247 14.27 13.30 13.73
CA LEU A 247 15.05 12.46 12.83
C LEU A 247 15.17 13.18 11.48
N SER A 248 16.32 13.80 11.23
CA SER A 248 16.52 14.72 10.11
C SER A 248 17.75 14.32 9.28
N TYR A 249 17.49 13.83 8.06
CA TYR A 249 18.55 13.56 7.07
C TYR A 249 19.23 14.86 6.63
N THR A 250 18.47 15.96 6.51
CA THR A 250 18.98 17.28 6.13
C THR A 250 19.98 17.83 7.16
N PHE A 251 19.72 17.66 8.46
CA PHE A 251 20.68 17.96 9.52
C PHE A 251 21.93 17.09 9.36
N LEU A 252 21.77 15.75 9.44
CA LEU A 252 22.90 14.81 9.51
C LEU A 252 23.85 14.91 8.32
N THR A 253 23.31 15.09 7.11
CA THR A 253 24.10 15.28 5.89
C THR A 253 24.81 16.63 5.86
N ARG A 254 24.10 17.74 6.17
CA ARG A 254 24.69 19.09 6.13
C ARG A 254 25.72 19.37 7.23
N THR A 255 25.65 18.68 8.36
CA THR A 255 26.70 18.76 9.40
C THR A 255 27.79 17.69 9.26
N GLY A 256 27.71 16.80 8.26
CA GLY A 256 28.72 15.78 8.02
C GLY A 256 28.83 14.75 9.16
N CYS A 257 27.70 14.32 9.72
CA CYS A 257 27.69 13.33 10.80
C CYS A 257 28.04 11.92 10.28
N ASP A 258 29.00 11.26 10.92
CA ASP A 258 29.42 9.88 10.58
C ASP A 258 28.52 8.79 11.21
N ASP A 259 27.72 9.16 12.22
CA ASP A 259 26.78 8.31 12.96
C ASP A 259 25.42 9.04 13.10
N ILE A 260 24.33 8.31 13.33
CA ILE A 260 22.99 8.93 13.45
C ILE A 260 22.82 9.58 14.83
N VAL A 261 22.50 10.89 14.82
CA VAL A 261 22.23 11.71 16.00
C VAL A 261 20.78 12.17 15.97
N VAL A 262 20.06 11.98 17.07
CA VAL A 262 18.62 12.31 17.17
C VAL A 262 18.41 13.32 18.32
N PRO A 263 18.26 14.62 18.03
CA PRO A 263 17.95 15.61 19.04
C PRO A 263 16.59 15.33 19.68
N THR A 264 16.57 15.25 21.02
CA THR A 264 15.35 15.08 21.82
C THR A 264 15.31 16.07 22.97
N VAL A 265 14.13 16.63 23.24
CA VAL A 265 13.85 17.40 24.45
C VAL A 265 12.57 16.88 25.09
N ASN A 266 12.50 16.98 26.41
CA ASN A 266 11.41 16.43 27.20
C ASN A 266 10.94 17.48 28.20
N TYR A 267 9.65 17.48 28.50
CA TYR A 267 9.03 18.35 29.47
C TYR A 267 8.12 17.53 30.38
N GLU A 268 7.96 18.02 31.59
CA GLU A 268 6.97 17.54 32.56
C GLU A 268 5.85 18.58 32.66
N PHE A 269 4.62 18.12 32.50
CA PHE A 269 3.42 18.94 32.50
C PHE A 269 2.49 18.51 33.63
N ASP A 270 2.25 19.41 34.57
CA ASP A 270 1.27 19.25 35.63
C ASP A 270 -0.10 19.70 35.11
N THR A 271 -1.01 18.75 34.90
CA THR A 271 -2.37 18.97 34.39
C THR A 271 -3.27 19.69 35.39
N THR A 272 -2.87 19.80 36.66
CA THR A 272 -3.62 20.49 37.72
C THR A 272 -3.26 21.97 37.80
N SER A 273 -1.96 22.31 37.69
CA SER A 273 -1.49 23.71 37.69
C SER A 273 -1.34 24.32 36.29
N GLY A 274 -1.39 23.51 35.24
CA GLY A 274 -1.05 23.91 33.88
C GLY A 274 0.44 24.25 33.69
N SER A 275 1.30 23.95 34.67
CA SER A 275 2.71 24.33 34.60
C SER A 275 3.54 23.33 33.78
N LEU A 276 4.30 23.87 32.83
CA LEU A 276 5.26 23.14 31.99
C LEU A 276 6.68 23.38 32.51
N LYS A 277 7.44 22.31 32.72
CA LYS A 277 8.84 22.34 33.21
C LYS A 277 9.73 21.53 32.29
N ARG A 278 10.96 21.98 32.05
CA ARG A 278 11.95 21.21 31.26
C ARG A 278 12.40 19.97 32.04
N LEU A 279 12.29 18.79 31.45
CA LEU A 279 12.69 17.51 32.04
C LEU A 279 14.13 17.18 31.63
N ILE A 280 15.07 17.65 32.44
CA ILE A 280 16.51 17.55 32.19
C ILE A 280 17.00 16.14 32.53
N ARG A 281 17.10 15.25 31.53
CA ARG A 281 17.52 13.84 31.73
C ARG A 281 19.00 13.66 32.09
N ILE A 282 19.88 14.57 31.66
CA ILE A 282 21.34 14.44 31.84
C ILE A 282 21.96 15.76 32.34
N ASN A 283 21.88 16.85 31.56
CA ASN A 283 22.25 18.19 32.00
C ASN A 283 21.66 19.30 31.10
N GLU A 284 21.60 20.53 31.62
CA GLU A 284 21.06 21.71 30.92
C GLU A 284 21.81 22.06 29.63
N LYS A 285 23.12 21.79 29.56
CA LYS A 285 23.93 22.05 28.36
C LYS A 285 23.49 21.14 27.21
N GLN A 286 23.21 19.85 27.48
CA GLN A 286 22.71 18.92 26.48
C GLN A 286 21.25 19.22 26.11
N PHE A 287 20.39 19.56 27.07
CA PHE A 287 19.02 20.02 26.79
C PHE A 287 19.04 21.25 25.85
N SER A 288 19.82 22.28 26.20
CA SER A 288 19.98 23.50 25.41
C SER A 288 20.57 23.22 24.02
N SER A 289 21.51 22.27 23.92
CA SER A 289 22.06 21.82 22.63
C SER A 289 20.98 21.18 21.76
N ASN A 290 20.23 20.20 22.28
CA ASN A 290 19.17 19.52 21.55
C ASN A 290 18.05 20.49 21.14
N LEU A 291 17.66 21.42 22.03
CA LEU A 291 16.71 22.49 21.72
C LEU A 291 17.25 23.37 20.58
N SER A 292 18.51 23.82 20.64
CA SER A 292 19.10 24.66 19.57
C SER A 292 19.14 23.94 18.21
N MET A 293 19.27 22.62 18.20
CA MET A 293 19.21 21.80 16.98
C MET A 293 17.78 21.70 16.45
N LEU A 294 16.79 21.48 17.33
CA LEU A 294 15.37 21.51 16.97
C LEU A 294 14.95 22.87 16.39
N LEU A 295 15.30 23.98 17.06
CA LEU A 295 14.96 25.34 16.63
C LEU A 295 15.69 25.79 15.36
N LYS A 296 16.77 25.09 14.97
CA LYS A 296 17.52 25.35 13.73
C LYS A 296 17.03 24.50 12.55
N TRP A 297 16.71 23.23 12.77
CA TRP A 297 16.47 22.25 11.69
C TRP A 297 15.01 21.82 11.51
N SER A 298 14.14 22.03 12.51
CA SER A 298 12.70 21.73 12.41
C SER A 298 11.90 22.86 11.76
N PRO A 299 10.60 22.67 11.44
CA PRO A 299 9.70 23.73 10.96
C PRO A 299 9.50 24.89 11.95
N PHE A 300 9.97 24.80 13.20
CA PHE A 300 9.68 25.71 14.30
C PHE A 300 10.94 26.46 14.76
N ALA A 301 10.83 27.77 14.95
CA ALA A 301 11.95 28.67 15.25
C ALA A 301 12.09 29.05 16.73
N SER A 302 11.03 28.90 17.53
CA SER A 302 11.02 29.20 18.98
C SER A 302 10.56 27.99 19.82
N GLU A 303 10.93 27.96 21.10
CA GLU A 303 10.46 26.94 22.05
C GLU A 303 8.93 27.03 22.22
N ASP A 304 8.37 28.24 22.21
CA ASP A 304 6.92 28.46 22.26
C ASP A 304 6.16 27.93 21.03
N GLU A 305 6.80 27.90 19.85
CA GLU A 305 6.25 27.23 18.66
C GLU A 305 6.24 25.71 18.78
N LEU A 306 7.28 25.12 19.38
CA LEU A 306 7.34 23.68 19.69
C LEU A 306 6.28 23.31 20.73
N CYS A 307 6.21 24.06 21.84
CA CYS A 307 5.26 23.79 22.94
C CYS A 307 3.80 23.86 22.46
N ARG A 308 3.44 24.86 21.64
CA ARG A 308 2.10 24.97 21.02
C ARG A 308 1.74 23.81 20.08
N GLN A 309 2.67 22.91 19.73
CA GLN A 309 2.31 21.70 18.98
C GLN A 309 1.59 20.65 19.84
N PHE A 310 1.75 20.68 21.16
CA PHE A 310 1.09 19.75 22.08
C PHE A 310 -0.39 20.09 22.33
N ASP A 311 -0.77 21.37 22.26
CA ASP A 311 -2.15 21.86 22.47
C ASP A 311 -3.19 21.08 21.65
N GLY A 312 -2.83 20.74 20.42
CA GLY A 312 -3.69 20.01 19.48
C GLY A 312 -3.71 18.49 19.63
N ILE A 313 -2.93 17.90 20.56
CA ILE A 313 -2.84 16.45 20.76
C ILE A 313 -3.97 15.94 21.66
N GLY A 314 -4.37 16.72 22.67
CA GLY A 314 -5.30 16.27 23.71
C GLY A 314 -4.54 15.79 24.95
N ASP A 315 -5.08 14.79 25.65
CA ASP A 315 -4.60 14.39 26.99
C ASP A 315 -3.47 13.34 26.96
N HIS A 316 -3.41 12.58 25.86
CA HIS A 316 -2.37 11.65 25.43
C HIS A 316 -2.44 11.52 23.89
N GLY A 317 -1.36 11.03 23.26
CA GLY A 317 -1.31 10.77 21.82
C GLY A 317 -0.01 11.19 21.16
N THR A 318 0.14 10.92 19.86
CA THR A 318 1.34 11.25 19.07
C THR A 318 0.99 12.07 17.83
N LYS A 319 1.89 12.99 17.47
CA LYS A 319 1.79 13.93 16.34
C LYS A 319 3.11 13.98 15.57
N ILE A 320 3.08 13.45 14.36
CA ILE A 320 4.21 13.28 13.46
C ILE A 320 4.07 14.32 12.34
N ILE A 321 5.12 15.08 12.07
CA ILE A 321 5.20 16.01 10.94
C ILE A 321 6.39 15.61 10.08
N VAL A 322 6.13 15.04 8.91
CA VAL A 322 7.15 14.73 7.89
C VAL A 322 7.22 15.91 6.92
N TYR A 323 8.39 16.52 6.80
CA TYR A 323 8.64 17.72 6.01
C TYR A 323 9.87 17.54 5.11
N ASN A 324 10.14 18.52 4.25
CA ASN A 324 11.02 18.34 3.09
C ASN A 324 10.61 17.09 2.28
N LEU A 325 9.31 17.02 1.97
CA LEU A 325 8.68 15.93 1.24
C LEU A 325 9.34 15.74 -0.14
N TRP A 326 9.41 14.50 -0.60
CA TRP A 326 10.09 14.18 -1.86
C TRP A 326 9.30 14.58 -3.10
N HIS A 327 10.03 14.85 -4.18
CA HIS A 327 9.52 15.19 -5.49
C HIS A 327 9.66 14.00 -6.46
N ASN A 328 8.72 13.90 -7.40
CA ASN A 328 8.73 12.95 -8.51
C ASN A 328 9.74 13.38 -9.60
N ASP A 329 9.89 12.57 -10.65
CA ASP A 329 10.85 12.84 -11.74
C ASP A 329 10.55 14.13 -12.53
N ASP A 330 9.27 14.54 -12.61
CA ASP A 330 8.85 15.83 -13.19
C ASP A 330 9.22 17.05 -12.33
N GLY A 331 9.76 16.83 -11.13
CA GLY A 331 10.11 17.89 -10.16
C GLY A 331 8.93 18.39 -9.32
N ASN A 332 7.75 17.77 -9.42
CA ASN A 332 6.58 18.06 -8.58
C ASN A 332 6.63 17.25 -7.28
N MET A 333 6.15 17.79 -6.15
CA MET A 333 6.03 17.04 -4.89
C MET A 333 5.20 15.76 -5.09
N GLU A 334 5.66 14.60 -4.62
CA GLU A 334 5.02 13.29 -4.88
C GLU A 334 3.61 13.20 -4.28
N LEU A 335 3.37 13.90 -3.16
CA LEU A 335 2.06 14.03 -2.51
C LEU A 335 1.40 15.37 -2.89
N ASP A 336 0.34 15.31 -3.68
CA ASP A 336 -0.53 16.44 -4.01
C ASP A 336 -1.62 16.60 -2.94
N PHE A 337 -1.61 17.76 -2.26
CA PHE A 337 -2.60 18.15 -1.24
C PHE A 337 -3.65 19.15 -1.78
N ASN A 338 -3.62 19.44 -3.08
CA ASN A 338 -4.29 20.58 -3.71
C ASN A 338 -5.27 20.16 -4.83
N SER A 339 -5.01 19.08 -5.59
CA SER A 339 -5.95 18.61 -6.64
C SER A 339 -7.30 18.11 -6.09
N ASP A 340 -7.34 17.68 -4.83
CA ASP A 340 -8.57 17.42 -4.07
C ASP A 340 -8.37 17.97 -2.65
N SER A 341 -9.33 18.75 -2.14
CA SER A 341 -9.28 19.30 -0.79
C SER A 341 -9.48 18.25 0.31
N LYS A 342 -10.07 17.10 -0.02
CA LYS A 342 -10.45 16.01 0.90
C LYS A 342 -9.57 14.75 0.79
N ASP A 343 -8.56 14.76 -0.07
CA ASP A 343 -7.67 13.61 -0.32
C ASP A 343 -6.20 14.03 -0.32
N ILE A 344 -5.31 13.04 -0.36
CA ILE A 344 -3.89 13.22 -0.73
C ILE A 344 -3.64 12.33 -1.93
N VAL A 345 -3.16 12.92 -3.02
CA VAL A 345 -3.09 12.27 -4.33
C VAL A 345 -1.64 12.06 -4.77
N ILE A 346 -1.33 10.96 -5.46
CA ILE A 346 0.00 10.78 -6.07
C ILE A 346 0.15 11.71 -7.29
N SER A 347 1.10 12.63 -7.25
CA SER A 347 1.43 13.52 -8.37
C SER A 347 1.89 12.75 -9.61
N GLY A 348 1.49 13.22 -10.79
CA GLY A 348 1.79 12.55 -12.06
C GLY A 348 0.96 11.28 -12.33
N ALA A 349 0.19 10.78 -11.35
CA ALA A 349 -0.82 9.76 -11.64
C ALA A 349 -1.80 10.29 -12.69
N ARG A 350 -2.09 9.48 -13.72
CA ARG A 350 -2.89 9.89 -14.88
C ARG A 350 -4.25 10.43 -14.45
N LYS A 351 -4.41 11.76 -14.47
CA LYS A 351 -5.70 12.42 -14.28
C LYS A 351 -6.68 11.84 -15.32
N PRO A 352 -7.92 11.48 -14.94
CA PRO A 352 -8.91 11.02 -15.91
C PRO A 352 -9.10 12.11 -16.97
N LEU A 353 -9.05 11.73 -18.24
CA LEU A 353 -9.06 12.67 -19.36
C LEU A 353 -10.34 13.50 -19.34
N HIS A 354 -10.22 14.81 -19.07
CA HIS A 354 -11.31 15.75 -19.27
C HIS A 354 -11.78 15.68 -20.73
N HIS A 355 -13.10 15.63 -20.94
CA HIS A 355 -13.71 15.31 -22.23
C HIS A 355 -13.25 16.23 -23.38
N GLY A 356 -12.38 15.69 -24.25
CA GLY A 356 -12.09 16.22 -25.58
C GLY A 356 -12.71 15.36 -26.67
N LEU A 357 -13.91 15.73 -27.14
CA LEU A 357 -14.49 15.40 -28.45
C LEU A 357 -14.19 14.00 -29.05
N MET A 358 -14.61 12.92 -28.38
CA MET A 358 -14.69 11.57 -28.96
C MET A 358 -16.00 10.86 -28.55
N ASN A 359 -16.45 9.92 -29.40
CA ASN A 359 -17.83 9.41 -29.42
C ASN A 359 -18.31 8.78 -28.10
N LYS A 360 -19.39 9.36 -27.55
CA LYS A 360 -20.40 8.65 -26.74
C LYS A 360 -21.12 7.64 -27.68
N ASP A 361 -21.73 6.53 -27.27
CA ASP A 361 -22.60 6.34 -26.10
C ASP A 361 -22.37 5.02 -25.32
N ARG A 362 -21.32 4.24 -25.63
CA ARG A 362 -21.04 2.96 -24.91
C ARG A 362 -19.66 2.86 -24.28
N ALA A 363 -18.60 3.31 -24.96
CA ALA A 363 -17.23 3.25 -24.41
C ALA A 363 -17.06 4.13 -23.16
N GLY A 364 -17.56 5.37 -23.20
CA GLY A 364 -17.44 6.32 -22.09
C GLY A 364 -18.06 5.86 -20.77
N ASN A 365 -19.15 5.08 -20.77
CA ASN A 365 -19.69 4.49 -19.54
C ASN A 365 -18.78 3.39 -18.99
N LYS A 366 -18.22 2.53 -19.85
CA LYS A 366 -17.28 1.47 -19.45
C LYS A 366 -16.05 2.04 -18.73
N GLU A 367 -15.50 3.13 -19.28
CA GLU A 367 -14.36 3.84 -18.70
C GLU A 367 -14.73 4.56 -17.40
N ASN A 368 -15.85 5.28 -17.36
CA ASN A 368 -16.32 5.95 -16.14
C ASN A 368 -16.57 4.99 -14.96
N LEU A 369 -17.19 3.83 -15.19
CA LEU A 369 -17.37 2.82 -14.13
C LEU A 369 -16.02 2.26 -13.67
N THR A 370 -15.11 1.96 -14.60
CA THR A 370 -13.79 1.39 -14.28
C THR A 370 -12.90 2.41 -13.55
N GLN A 371 -12.96 3.70 -13.90
CA GLN A 371 -12.24 4.79 -13.21
C GLN A 371 -12.77 5.08 -11.80
N LYS A 372 -14.08 4.91 -11.57
CA LYS A 372 -14.68 5.07 -10.23
C LYS A 372 -14.41 3.89 -9.28
N ASN A 373 -14.11 2.70 -9.81
CA ASN A 373 -13.84 1.51 -9.00
C ASN A 373 -12.60 1.67 -8.11
N VAL A 374 -12.65 1.14 -6.89
CA VAL A 374 -11.58 1.26 -5.88
C VAL A 374 -10.24 0.69 -6.35
N ALA A 375 -10.24 -0.36 -7.19
CA ALA A 375 -9.03 -0.97 -7.76
C ALA A 375 -8.22 -0.02 -8.67
N THR A 376 -8.91 0.91 -9.32
CA THR A 376 -8.29 1.96 -10.14
C THR A 376 -7.88 3.14 -9.25
N ARG A 377 -8.77 3.57 -8.34
CA ARG A 377 -8.56 4.73 -7.46
C ARG A 377 -7.43 4.54 -6.46
N LEU A 378 -7.28 3.37 -5.83
CA LEU A 378 -6.29 3.12 -4.78
C LEU A 378 -4.86 3.44 -5.22
N ARG A 379 -4.57 3.37 -6.53
CA ARG A 379 -3.24 3.65 -7.11
C ARG A 379 -2.78 5.10 -6.95
N TYR A 380 -3.73 6.02 -6.70
CA TYR A 380 -3.45 7.45 -6.66
C TYR A 380 -4.25 8.23 -5.60
N SER A 381 -5.34 7.70 -5.06
CA SER A 381 -6.21 8.35 -4.05
C SER A 381 -5.96 7.70 -2.68
N LEU A 382 -5.38 8.44 -1.74
CA LEU A 382 -5.10 7.90 -0.39
C LEU A 382 -6.41 7.53 0.32
N ARG A 383 -7.47 8.32 0.13
CA ARG A 383 -8.82 8.04 0.62
C ARG A 383 -9.34 6.68 0.15
N ALA A 384 -9.10 6.34 -1.12
CA ALA A 384 -9.53 5.07 -1.69
C ALA A 384 -8.68 3.87 -1.22
N TYR A 385 -7.39 4.08 -0.94
CA TYR A 385 -6.54 3.03 -0.37
C TYR A 385 -6.85 2.81 1.12
N ALA A 386 -6.96 3.89 1.90
CA ALA A 386 -7.27 3.85 3.33
C ALA A 386 -8.64 3.21 3.62
N SER A 387 -9.65 3.41 2.75
CA SER A 387 -10.97 2.78 2.94
C SER A 387 -10.96 1.26 2.86
N ILE A 388 -9.98 0.65 2.16
CA ILE A 388 -9.83 -0.81 2.03
C ILE A 388 -8.67 -1.39 2.84
N LEU A 389 -7.88 -0.53 3.51
CA LEU A 389 -6.59 -0.91 4.12
C LEU A 389 -6.72 -1.92 5.25
N TYR A 390 -7.88 -1.94 5.93
CA TYR A 390 -8.20 -2.86 7.01
C TYR A 390 -9.52 -3.58 6.71
N LEU A 391 -9.54 -4.91 6.84
CA LEU A 391 -10.71 -5.74 6.50
C LEU A 391 -11.90 -5.46 7.42
N ARG A 392 -11.62 -5.10 8.67
CA ARG A 392 -12.58 -4.73 9.73
C ARG A 392 -11.97 -3.59 10.55
N MET A 393 -12.52 -2.39 10.47
CA MET A 393 -12.09 -1.30 11.36
C MET A 393 -12.52 -1.58 12.82
N PRO A 394 -11.68 -1.29 13.84
CA PRO A 394 -12.10 -1.36 15.23
C PRO A 394 -13.26 -0.39 15.49
N GLY A 395 -14.31 -0.83 16.18
CA GLY A 395 -15.61 -0.12 16.20
C GLY A 395 -15.60 1.31 16.76
N ASN A 396 -14.60 1.65 17.59
CA ASN A 396 -14.43 2.99 18.17
C ASN A 396 -13.33 3.81 17.47
N PHE A 397 -12.66 3.28 16.44
CA PHE A 397 -11.52 3.91 15.78
C PHE A 397 -11.83 4.38 14.35
N LYS A 398 -11.50 5.63 14.04
CA LYS A 398 -11.72 6.24 12.72
C LYS A 398 -10.44 6.80 12.09
N ILE A 399 -10.27 6.59 10.79
CA ILE A 399 -9.28 7.32 9.99
C ILE A 399 -9.93 8.62 9.52
N THR A 400 -9.32 9.76 9.80
CA THR A 400 -9.70 11.08 9.30
C THR A 400 -8.64 11.53 8.30
N LEU A 401 -9.03 11.94 7.10
CA LEU A 401 -8.12 12.42 6.06
C LEU A 401 -8.56 13.81 5.60
N ARG A 402 -7.66 14.80 5.67
CA ARG A 402 -7.93 16.18 5.22
C ARG A 402 -9.23 16.75 5.83
N GLY A 403 -9.36 16.64 7.15
CA GLY A 403 -10.54 17.03 7.92
C GLY A 403 -11.78 16.11 7.84
N GLU A 404 -11.85 15.13 6.93
CA GLU A 404 -13.06 14.30 6.71
C GLU A 404 -12.79 12.80 6.95
N ALA A 405 -13.68 12.14 7.69
CA ALA A 405 -13.61 10.71 7.98
C ALA A 405 -13.53 9.86 6.70
N VAL A 406 -12.77 8.77 6.73
CA VAL A 406 -12.66 7.79 5.64
C VAL A 406 -13.63 6.64 5.94
N GLU A 407 -14.73 6.61 5.20
CA GLU A 407 -15.72 5.53 5.28
C GLU A 407 -15.07 4.18 4.88
N PRO A 408 -15.15 3.13 5.73
CA PRO A 408 -14.58 1.82 5.43
C PRO A 408 -15.33 1.12 4.30
N HIS A 409 -14.61 0.69 3.27
CA HIS A 409 -15.17 0.06 2.07
C HIS A 409 -14.89 -1.44 2.06
N LEU A 410 -15.87 -2.24 2.47
CA LEU A 410 -15.78 -3.69 2.38
C LEU A 410 -15.87 -4.12 0.91
N ILE A 411 -14.76 -4.52 0.29
CA ILE A 411 -14.70 -4.97 -1.12
C ILE A 411 -15.68 -6.12 -1.40
N ALA A 412 -16.00 -6.94 -0.40
CA ALA A 412 -17.04 -7.97 -0.49
C ALA A 412 -18.43 -7.41 -0.89
N ASN A 413 -18.73 -6.14 -0.61
CA ASN A 413 -19.97 -5.48 -0.99
C ASN A 413 -20.04 -5.12 -2.49
N ASP A 414 -18.90 -5.01 -3.18
CA ASP A 414 -18.84 -4.81 -4.64
C ASP A 414 -19.13 -6.10 -5.43
N LEU A 415 -19.46 -7.21 -4.75
CA LEU A 415 -19.60 -8.53 -5.37
C LEU A 415 -21.05 -8.93 -5.63
N MET A 416 -21.30 -9.44 -6.84
CA MET A 416 -22.49 -10.15 -7.30
C MET A 416 -22.23 -11.67 -7.27
N TYR A 417 -23.30 -12.46 -7.06
CA TYR A 417 -23.25 -13.92 -7.02
C TYR A 417 -22.15 -14.47 -6.08
N ARG A 418 -22.13 -13.98 -4.84
CA ARG A 418 -21.11 -14.29 -3.84
C ARG A 418 -21.12 -15.76 -3.44
N GLU A 419 -19.94 -16.35 -3.33
CA GLU A 419 -19.72 -17.66 -2.71
C GLU A 419 -18.56 -17.60 -1.72
N CYS A 420 -18.57 -18.49 -0.72
CA CYS A 420 -17.55 -18.58 0.32
C CYS A 420 -16.85 -19.93 0.23
N ILE A 421 -15.65 -19.96 -0.36
CA ILE A 421 -14.88 -21.19 -0.57
C ILE A 421 -13.89 -21.38 0.59
N LEU A 422 -14.00 -22.52 1.29
CA LEU A 422 -13.08 -22.87 2.37
C LEU A 422 -11.80 -23.52 1.82
N TYR A 423 -10.64 -22.94 2.15
CA TYR A 423 -9.33 -23.52 1.91
C TYR A 423 -8.70 -24.03 3.20
N ARG A 424 -8.09 -25.21 3.16
CA ARG A 424 -7.27 -25.76 4.25
C ARG A 424 -5.86 -26.03 3.71
N PRO A 425 -4.85 -25.20 4.05
CA PRO A 425 -3.47 -25.44 3.62
C PRO A 425 -2.85 -26.60 4.40
N ASN A 426 -2.48 -27.68 3.71
CA ASN A 426 -1.75 -28.80 4.33
C ASN A 426 -0.25 -28.45 4.45
N VAL A 427 0.23 -28.30 5.68
CA VAL A 427 1.60 -27.87 6.00
C VAL A 427 2.29 -28.94 6.84
N GLY A 428 3.16 -29.75 6.23
CA GLY A 428 3.95 -30.77 6.95
C GLY A 428 3.14 -31.87 7.65
N GLY A 429 1.89 -32.11 7.23
CA GLY A 429 0.96 -33.03 7.90
C GLY A 429 0.06 -32.36 8.94
N ILE A 430 0.39 -31.13 9.37
CA ILE A 430 -0.50 -30.28 10.16
C ILE A 430 -1.49 -29.60 9.21
N THR A 431 -2.78 -29.64 9.54
CA THR A 431 -3.78 -28.79 8.90
C THR A 431 -3.59 -27.36 9.36
N GLY A 432 -3.06 -26.50 8.48
CA GLY A 432 -2.92 -25.08 8.76
C GLY A 432 -4.28 -24.39 8.90
N ALA A 433 -4.27 -23.20 9.52
CA ALA A 433 -5.48 -22.43 9.78
C ALA A 433 -6.34 -22.30 8.52
N ALA A 434 -7.60 -22.71 8.62
CA ALA A 434 -8.52 -22.72 7.49
C ALA A 434 -8.92 -21.30 7.11
N VAL A 435 -8.88 -20.97 5.82
CA VAL A 435 -9.17 -19.64 5.29
C VAL A 435 -10.42 -19.68 4.44
N VAL A 436 -11.39 -18.82 4.78
CA VAL A 436 -12.59 -18.58 3.97
C VAL A 436 -12.25 -17.51 2.94
N THR A 437 -12.40 -17.84 1.66
CA THR A 437 -12.29 -16.90 0.55
C THR A 437 -13.69 -16.53 0.07
N THR A 438 -14.08 -15.26 0.22
CA THR A 438 -15.30 -14.74 -0.41
C THR A 438 -14.97 -14.38 -1.86
N ILE A 439 -15.66 -14.96 -2.82
CA ILE A 439 -15.44 -14.77 -4.26
C ILE A 439 -16.74 -14.31 -4.94
N GLY A 440 -16.63 -13.48 -5.98
CA GLY A 440 -17.79 -12.99 -6.72
C GLY A 440 -17.42 -12.24 -8.01
N TYR A 441 -18.42 -11.90 -8.82
CA TYR A 441 -18.24 -10.94 -9.91
C TYR A 441 -18.35 -9.50 -9.41
N VAL A 442 -17.48 -8.60 -9.87
CA VAL A 442 -17.62 -7.16 -9.59
C VAL A 442 -18.94 -6.62 -10.14
N ILE A 443 -19.59 -5.72 -9.40
CA ILE A 443 -20.75 -4.95 -9.90
C ILE A 443 -20.33 -4.23 -11.19
N GLY A 444 -21.10 -4.44 -12.26
CA GLY A 444 -20.78 -3.94 -13.59
C GLY A 444 -19.88 -4.87 -14.43
N ALA A 445 -19.53 -6.08 -13.98
CA ALA A 445 -19.09 -7.14 -14.88
C ALA A 445 -20.18 -7.42 -15.95
N PRO A 446 -19.82 -7.71 -17.22
CA PRO A 446 -18.48 -7.90 -17.77
C PRO A 446 -17.84 -6.59 -18.27
N ASN A 447 -18.43 -5.44 -17.98
CA ASN A 447 -17.99 -4.15 -18.52
C ASN A 447 -16.81 -3.56 -17.74
N VAL A 448 -16.80 -3.67 -16.41
CA VAL A 448 -15.66 -3.23 -15.57
C VAL A 448 -14.41 -4.10 -15.83
N ASP A 449 -13.24 -3.47 -15.92
CA ASP A 449 -11.95 -4.14 -16.21
C ASP A 449 -11.11 -4.40 -14.94
N VAL A 450 -11.72 -5.04 -13.94
CA VAL A 450 -11.11 -5.34 -12.64
C VAL A 450 -11.25 -6.82 -12.33
N GLU A 451 -10.19 -7.43 -11.81
CA GLU A 451 -10.12 -8.85 -11.43
C GLU A 451 -9.01 -9.06 -10.39
N GLY A 452 -9.06 -10.15 -9.63
CA GLY A 452 -8.00 -10.56 -8.70
C GLY A 452 -8.40 -10.57 -7.23
N PHE A 453 -7.46 -10.99 -6.37
CA PHE A 453 -7.72 -11.23 -4.94
C PHE A 453 -7.16 -10.12 -4.06
N ASN A 454 -7.95 -9.67 -3.09
CA ASN A 454 -7.54 -8.76 -2.04
C ASN A 454 -7.16 -9.60 -0.82
N ILE A 455 -5.86 -9.73 -0.59
CA ILE A 455 -5.29 -10.62 0.43
C ILE A 455 -4.86 -9.79 1.64
N TYR A 456 -5.50 -10.07 2.76
CA TYR A 456 -5.22 -9.47 4.07
C TYR A 456 -4.36 -10.42 4.91
N HIS A 457 -3.60 -9.87 5.85
CA HIS A 457 -2.89 -10.59 6.90
C HIS A 457 -3.02 -9.80 8.20
N LYS A 458 -3.57 -10.44 9.25
CA LYS A 458 -3.87 -9.84 10.56
C LYS A 458 -4.66 -8.54 10.39
N ASN A 459 -5.85 -8.66 9.80
CA ASN A 459 -6.75 -7.57 9.43
C ASN A 459 -6.22 -6.54 8.39
N ARG A 460 -4.91 -6.46 8.11
CA ARG A 460 -4.28 -5.48 7.22
C ARG A 460 -4.14 -5.97 5.78
N LEU A 461 -4.51 -5.14 4.80
CA LEU A 461 -4.36 -5.41 3.37
C LEU A 461 -2.88 -5.45 2.99
N ILE A 462 -2.44 -6.54 2.37
CA ILE A 462 -1.07 -6.73 1.87
C ILE A 462 -1.05 -6.67 0.35
N SER A 463 -1.88 -7.47 -0.32
CA SER A 463 -1.90 -7.55 -1.79
C SER A 463 -3.28 -7.14 -2.33
N PRO A 464 -3.46 -5.89 -2.80
CA PRO A 464 -4.68 -5.45 -3.47
C PRO A 464 -4.77 -6.05 -4.89
N PHE A 465 -5.93 -6.63 -5.22
CA PHE A 465 -6.29 -7.12 -6.57
C PHE A 465 -5.21 -7.98 -7.26
N LEU A 466 -4.62 -8.94 -6.53
CA LEU A 466 -3.62 -9.87 -7.03
C LEU A 466 -4.19 -10.72 -8.18
N LYS A 467 -3.63 -10.55 -9.39
CA LYS A 467 -4.05 -11.29 -10.59
C LYS A 467 -3.39 -12.68 -10.66
N VAL A 468 -4.05 -13.66 -10.04
CA VAL A 468 -3.62 -15.08 -10.06
C VAL A 468 -4.04 -15.83 -11.34
N ALA A 469 -5.07 -15.33 -12.04
CA ALA A 469 -5.53 -15.83 -13.32
C ALA A 469 -5.09 -14.88 -14.44
N SER A 470 -4.48 -15.44 -15.48
CA SER A 470 -4.16 -14.75 -16.73
C SER A 470 -4.25 -15.77 -17.87
N ASN A 471 -4.98 -15.43 -18.93
CA ASN A 471 -5.11 -16.22 -20.15
C ASN A 471 -5.65 -15.34 -21.29
N SER A 472 -5.30 -15.71 -22.52
CA SER A 472 -5.69 -15.01 -23.77
C SER A 472 -7.19 -15.05 -24.10
N TYR A 473 -7.98 -15.82 -23.35
CA TYR A 473 -9.43 -15.99 -23.56
C TYR A 473 -10.30 -15.18 -22.58
N GLY A 474 -9.70 -14.40 -21.68
CA GLY A 474 -10.42 -13.55 -20.72
C GLY A 474 -11.14 -14.30 -19.59
N LYS A 475 -10.85 -15.59 -19.38
CA LYS A 475 -11.46 -16.39 -18.31
C LYS A 475 -10.95 -15.90 -16.95
N GLY A 476 -11.84 -15.37 -16.12
CA GLY A 476 -11.55 -14.72 -14.84
C GLY A 476 -11.87 -13.22 -14.81
N ARG A 477 -12.07 -12.59 -15.98
CA ARG A 477 -12.28 -11.14 -16.11
C ARG A 477 -13.57 -10.65 -15.43
N GLY A 478 -13.41 -9.87 -14.37
CA GLY A 478 -14.51 -9.42 -13.51
C GLY A 478 -14.64 -10.21 -12.21
N VAL A 479 -13.90 -11.31 -12.00
CA VAL A 479 -13.92 -12.08 -10.75
C VAL A 479 -12.98 -11.43 -9.74
N ILE A 480 -13.51 -11.09 -8.58
CA ILE A 480 -12.76 -10.57 -7.42
C ILE A 480 -12.92 -11.56 -6.26
N GLY A 481 -11.86 -11.74 -5.48
CA GLY A 481 -11.94 -12.41 -4.18
C GLY A 481 -11.38 -11.58 -3.03
N VAL A 482 -11.76 -11.95 -1.81
CA VAL A 482 -11.32 -11.36 -0.55
C VAL A 482 -11.04 -12.48 0.45
N LEU A 483 -9.87 -12.45 1.10
CA LEU A 483 -9.47 -13.43 2.11
C LEU A 483 -8.46 -12.85 3.12
N GLU A 484 -8.43 -13.42 4.33
CA GLU A 484 -7.40 -13.17 5.35
C GLU A 484 -6.51 -14.41 5.48
N ALA A 485 -5.22 -14.28 5.17
CA ALA A 485 -4.28 -15.38 4.93
C ALA A 485 -3.14 -15.42 5.97
N ASN A 486 -3.47 -15.54 7.25
CA ASN A 486 -2.53 -15.39 8.38
C ASN A 486 -1.45 -16.50 8.48
N PHE A 487 -1.42 -17.45 7.54
CA PHE A 487 -0.39 -18.50 7.45
C PHE A 487 0.75 -18.18 6.46
N VAL A 488 0.68 -17.06 5.72
CA VAL A 488 1.76 -16.56 4.85
C VAL A 488 2.29 -15.23 5.37
N LYS A 489 3.62 -15.07 5.37
CA LYS A 489 4.31 -13.88 5.90
C LYS A 489 4.37 -12.75 4.86
N PRO A 490 4.00 -11.51 5.22
CA PRO A 490 4.26 -10.33 4.39
C PRO A 490 5.76 -10.04 4.22
N THR A 491 6.11 -9.28 3.19
CA THR A 491 7.42 -8.63 3.06
C THR A 491 7.59 -7.49 4.09
N HIS A 492 8.83 -7.04 4.32
CA HIS A 492 9.17 -5.98 5.29
C HIS A 492 8.38 -4.67 5.07
N ASP A 493 8.05 -4.33 3.82
CA ASP A 493 7.27 -3.14 3.45
C ASP A 493 5.74 -3.36 3.49
N LYS A 494 5.29 -4.58 3.81
CA LYS A 494 3.88 -5.02 3.86
C LYS A 494 3.09 -4.77 2.57
N GLN A 495 3.73 -4.82 1.40
CA GLN A 495 3.07 -4.64 0.07
C GLN A 495 3.00 -5.94 -0.76
N ASP A 496 3.67 -7.01 -0.32
CA ASP A 496 3.66 -8.33 -0.95
C ASP A 496 3.85 -9.41 0.14
N PHE A 497 3.87 -10.68 -0.25
CA PHE A 497 4.22 -11.82 0.60
C PHE A 497 5.59 -12.40 0.25
N GLU A 498 6.27 -12.96 1.26
CA GLU A 498 7.45 -13.81 1.06
C GLU A 498 7.13 -14.92 0.04
N LYS A 499 8.00 -15.09 -0.98
CA LYS A 499 7.82 -16.05 -2.08
C LYS A 499 8.14 -17.50 -1.66
N SER A 500 7.44 -17.91 -0.61
CA SER A 500 7.47 -19.22 0.01
C SER A 500 6.63 -20.25 -0.74
N VAL A 501 6.89 -21.53 -0.49
CA VAL A 501 6.07 -22.65 -1.00
C VAL A 501 4.61 -22.54 -0.53
N LEU A 502 4.35 -21.94 0.63
CA LEU A 502 2.99 -21.69 1.12
C LEU A 502 2.26 -20.63 0.29
N PHE A 503 2.94 -19.53 -0.06
CA PHE A 503 2.37 -18.50 -0.93
C PHE A 503 2.11 -19.04 -2.34
N GLN A 504 3.05 -19.79 -2.92
CA GLN A 504 2.86 -20.43 -4.24
C GLN A 504 1.68 -21.41 -4.28
N ARG A 505 1.47 -22.17 -3.20
CA ARG A 505 0.29 -23.06 -3.05
C ARG A 505 -1.01 -22.27 -2.93
N LEU A 506 -1.01 -21.16 -2.19
CA LEU A 506 -2.16 -20.27 -2.10
C LEU A 506 -2.49 -19.65 -3.47
N GLU A 507 -1.50 -19.07 -4.16
CA GLU A 507 -1.67 -18.48 -5.50
C GLU A 507 -2.24 -19.48 -6.50
N THR A 508 -1.72 -20.72 -6.49
CA THR A 508 -2.24 -21.84 -7.30
C THR A 508 -3.70 -22.14 -6.98
N ARG A 509 -4.08 -22.23 -5.70
CA ARG A 509 -5.46 -22.50 -5.30
C ARG A 509 -6.41 -21.35 -5.66
N LEU A 510 -6.00 -20.09 -5.50
CA LEU A 510 -6.82 -18.93 -5.88
C LEU A 510 -7.09 -18.90 -7.39
N LYS A 511 -6.11 -19.33 -8.21
CA LYS A 511 -6.26 -19.51 -9.66
C LYS A 511 -7.25 -20.62 -10.02
N GLU A 512 -7.21 -21.76 -9.32
CA GLU A 512 -8.19 -22.84 -9.45
C GLU A 512 -9.60 -22.36 -9.08
N MET A 513 -9.77 -21.75 -7.89
CA MET A 513 -11.03 -21.16 -7.43
C MET A 513 -11.63 -20.19 -8.47
N THR A 514 -10.80 -19.34 -9.07
CA THR A 514 -11.22 -18.42 -10.15
C THR A 514 -11.81 -19.18 -11.34
N TYR A 515 -11.21 -20.31 -11.72
CA TYR A 515 -11.63 -21.10 -12.87
C TYR A 515 -12.82 -22.02 -12.61
N GLU A 516 -12.97 -22.50 -11.38
CA GLU A 516 -14.14 -23.21 -10.87
C GLU A 516 -15.35 -22.27 -10.85
N TYR A 517 -15.24 -21.16 -10.11
CA TYR A 517 -16.26 -20.12 -10.01
C TYR A 517 -16.66 -19.55 -11.38
N TRP A 518 -15.70 -19.32 -12.27
CA TRP A 518 -16.01 -18.87 -13.63
C TRP A 518 -16.87 -19.88 -14.39
N ASP A 519 -16.47 -21.15 -14.44
CA ASP A 519 -17.17 -22.17 -15.23
C ASP A 519 -18.59 -22.45 -14.70
N LEU A 520 -18.85 -22.16 -13.42
CA LEU A 520 -20.17 -22.16 -12.82
C LEU A 520 -20.95 -20.89 -13.21
N HIS A 521 -20.45 -19.69 -12.93
CA HIS A 521 -21.28 -18.47 -12.89
C HIS A 521 -21.13 -17.51 -14.08
N CYS A 522 -20.19 -17.69 -15.00
CA CYS A 522 -19.93 -16.74 -16.10
C CYS A 522 -21.16 -16.44 -16.99
N HIS A 523 -22.08 -17.40 -17.13
CA HIS A 523 -23.34 -17.23 -17.85
C HIS A 523 -24.27 -16.17 -17.23
N ARG A 524 -24.19 -15.94 -15.91
CA ARG A 524 -25.05 -15.00 -15.17
C ARG A 524 -24.65 -13.53 -15.39
N VAL A 525 -23.43 -13.28 -15.89
CA VAL A 525 -22.93 -11.96 -16.30
C VAL A 525 -22.75 -11.88 -17.83
N GLY A 526 -23.48 -12.69 -18.59
CA GLY A 526 -23.56 -12.60 -20.05
C GLY A 526 -22.41 -13.23 -20.87
N TYR A 527 -21.39 -13.83 -20.22
CA TYR A 527 -20.35 -14.57 -20.96
C TYR A 527 -20.90 -15.91 -21.53
N ASP A 528 -20.40 -16.35 -22.68
CA ASP A 528 -20.82 -17.62 -23.30
C ASP A 528 -20.22 -18.84 -22.59
N ASN A 529 -20.99 -19.47 -21.70
CA ASN A 529 -20.59 -20.75 -21.10
C ASN A 529 -20.78 -21.91 -22.09
N LYS A 530 -19.69 -22.29 -22.77
CA LYS A 530 -19.70 -23.37 -23.77
C LYS A 530 -20.10 -24.75 -23.24
N LYS A 531 -20.15 -24.97 -21.91
CA LYS A 531 -20.58 -26.22 -21.28
C LYS A 531 -22.11 -26.35 -21.12
N LEU A 532 -22.87 -25.25 -21.18
CA LEU A 532 -24.33 -25.27 -21.00
C LEU A 532 -25.09 -25.59 -22.31
N PRO A 533 -26.29 -26.20 -22.24
CA PRO A 533 -27.20 -26.34 -23.40
C PRO A 533 -27.55 -25.00 -24.05
N LYS A 534 -27.73 -24.97 -25.39
CA LYS A 534 -27.91 -23.71 -26.16
C LYS A 534 -29.12 -22.89 -25.67
N ASN A 535 -30.27 -23.53 -25.52
CA ASN A 535 -31.52 -22.93 -25.03
C ASN A 535 -31.34 -22.26 -23.66
N VAL A 536 -30.59 -22.89 -22.74
CA VAL A 536 -30.31 -22.35 -21.40
C VAL A 536 -29.44 -21.09 -21.48
N ARG A 537 -28.47 -21.02 -22.40
CA ARG A 537 -27.68 -19.79 -22.61
C ARG A 537 -28.51 -18.65 -23.17
N GLU A 538 -29.47 -18.96 -24.02
CA GLU A 538 -30.34 -17.98 -24.68
C GLU A 538 -31.28 -17.30 -23.67
N SER A 539 -31.90 -18.06 -22.77
CA SER A 539 -32.69 -17.50 -21.67
C SER A 539 -31.87 -16.62 -20.72
N TYR A 540 -30.64 -17.02 -20.37
CA TYR A 540 -29.78 -16.20 -19.51
C TYR A 540 -29.28 -14.91 -20.18
N ARG A 541 -29.08 -14.91 -21.51
CA ARG A 541 -28.74 -13.67 -22.25
C ARG A 541 -29.87 -12.65 -22.26
N LEU A 542 -31.11 -13.11 -22.34
CA LEU A 542 -32.30 -12.24 -22.25
C LEU A 542 -32.43 -11.65 -20.85
N GLN A 543 -32.35 -12.48 -19.81
CA GLN A 543 -32.38 -12.02 -18.41
C GLN A 543 -31.24 -11.05 -18.07
N ALA A 544 -30.03 -11.28 -18.60
CA ALA A 544 -28.89 -10.37 -18.41
C ALA A 544 -29.04 -9.03 -19.15
N ALA A 545 -29.88 -8.94 -20.19
CA ALA A 545 -30.25 -7.68 -20.82
C ALA A 545 -31.31 -6.93 -20.00
N GLU A 546 -32.34 -7.63 -19.53
CA GLU A 546 -33.44 -7.09 -18.72
C GLU A 546 -33.01 -6.63 -17.32
N ALA A 547 -31.97 -7.25 -16.74
CA ALA A 547 -31.41 -6.87 -15.44
C ALA A 547 -30.62 -5.53 -15.43
N SER A 548 -30.59 -4.80 -16.56
CA SER A 548 -30.07 -3.44 -16.62
C SER A 548 -31.12 -2.45 -16.10
N PRO A 549 -30.81 -1.56 -15.14
CA PRO A 549 -31.82 -0.67 -14.55
C PRO A 549 -32.38 0.31 -15.59
N PRO A 550 -33.70 0.62 -15.55
CA PRO A 550 -34.29 1.65 -16.40
C PRO A 550 -33.64 3.02 -16.19
N LEU A 551 -33.52 3.78 -17.27
CA LEU A 551 -33.16 5.21 -17.22
C LEU A 551 -34.45 6.03 -17.11
N ASP A 552 -34.75 6.54 -15.92
CA ASP A 552 -35.85 7.50 -15.72
C ASP A 552 -35.51 8.84 -16.40
N ILE A 553 -35.92 8.98 -17.66
CA ILE A 553 -35.91 10.24 -18.39
C ILE A 553 -37.32 10.84 -18.31
N VAL A 554 -37.55 11.68 -17.30
CA VAL A 554 -38.71 12.57 -17.27
C VAL A 554 -38.51 13.64 -18.34
N THR A 555 -39.34 13.64 -19.38
CA THR A 555 -39.45 14.80 -20.28
C THR A 555 -40.90 15.00 -20.71
N THR A 556 -41.50 16.09 -20.23
CA THR A 556 -42.80 16.57 -20.69
C THR A 556 -42.67 17.12 -22.11
N GLY A 557 -43.36 16.52 -23.08
CA GLY A 557 -43.31 16.97 -24.48
C GLY A 557 -44.44 16.38 -25.32
N THR A 558 -45.42 17.19 -25.69
CA THR A 558 -46.57 16.80 -26.52
C THR A 558 -46.22 16.73 -28.01
N SER A 559 -46.47 15.59 -28.64
CA SER A 559 -46.85 15.49 -30.06
C SER A 559 -47.67 14.22 -30.33
N THR A 560 -48.66 14.32 -31.22
CA THR A 560 -49.63 13.25 -31.53
C THR A 560 -49.15 12.32 -32.66
N PRO A 561 -49.66 11.07 -32.74
CA PRO A 561 -49.15 10.06 -33.66
C PRO A 561 -49.74 10.16 -35.08
N LEU A 562 -48.99 9.64 -36.06
CA LEU A 562 -49.52 9.27 -37.37
C LEU A 562 -49.36 7.76 -37.60
N ASN A 563 -50.49 7.08 -37.76
CA ASN A 563 -50.53 5.67 -38.15
C ASN A 563 -50.20 5.54 -39.65
N HIS A 564 -49.39 4.55 -40.02
CA HIS A 564 -49.56 3.87 -41.31
C HIS A 564 -49.31 2.37 -41.18
N THR A 565 -50.38 1.60 -41.34
CA THR A 565 -50.37 0.14 -41.44
C THR A 565 -50.35 -0.29 -42.90
N SER A 566 -49.46 -1.22 -43.25
CA SER A 566 -49.62 -2.05 -44.46
C SER A 566 -48.93 -3.40 -44.28
N SER A 567 -49.59 -4.46 -44.72
CA SER A 567 -49.20 -5.86 -44.53
C SER A 567 -48.49 -6.41 -45.79
N PRO A 568 -47.82 -7.59 -45.71
CA PRO A 568 -46.79 -7.96 -46.69
C PRO A 568 -47.34 -8.66 -47.94
N LYS A 569 -46.56 -8.63 -49.03
CA LYS A 569 -46.68 -9.56 -50.16
C LYS A 569 -45.31 -10.03 -50.66
N SER A 570 -45.28 -11.26 -51.17
CA SER A 570 -44.13 -11.94 -51.77
C SER A 570 -44.04 -11.66 -53.27
N SER A 571 -42.82 -11.70 -53.84
CA SER A 571 -42.45 -12.69 -54.87
C SER A 571 -41.10 -12.41 -55.55
N SER A 572 -40.44 -13.52 -55.89
CA SER A 572 -39.20 -13.70 -56.67
C SER A 572 -38.99 -12.84 -57.93
N GLN A 573 -37.72 -12.51 -58.21
CA GLN A 573 -37.08 -12.83 -59.50
C GLN A 573 -35.53 -12.89 -59.36
N ALA A 574 -34.83 -13.43 -60.36
CA ALA A 574 -33.40 -13.79 -60.28
C ALA A 574 -32.63 -13.58 -61.61
N LYS A 575 -31.29 -13.50 -61.51
CA LYS A 575 -30.24 -13.66 -62.57
C LYS A 575 -28.90 -13.95 -61.85
N MET A 576 -28.32 -15.15 -61.92
CA MET A 576 -27.42 -15.69 -62.98
C MET A 576 -26.09 -14.90 -63.12
N GLN A 577 -24.89 -15.48 -62.96
CA GLN A 577 -24.31 -16.52 -63.83
C GLN A 577 -23.11 -17.32 -63.22
N VAL A 578 -22.89 -18.54 -63.77
CA VAL A 578 -21.62 -19.24 -64.13
C VAL A 578 -20.42 -19.22 -63.14
N LYS A 579 -19.90 -20.31 -62.54
CA LYS A 579 -19.65 -21.75 -62.90
C LYS A 579 -18.31 -22.04 -63.62
N ARG A 580 -17.36 -22.68 -62.93
CA ARG A 580 -16.43 -23.72 -63.46
C ARG A 580 -15.92 -24.64 -62.33
N LYS A 581 -15.62 -25.91 -62.65
CA LYS A 581 -15.28 -27.00 -61.71
C LYS A 581 -14.55 -28.15 -62.44
N HIS A 582 -13.50 -28.69 -61.84
CA HIS A 582 -12.93 -30.04 -62.04
C HIS A 582 -12.48 -30.53 -60.63
N GLY A 583 -12.53 -31.80 -60.20
CA GLY A 583 -12.74 -33.08 -60.90
C GLY A 583 -11.40 -33.78 -61.18
N ALA A 584 -11.22 -35.11 -61.00
CA ALA A 584 -12.14 -36.16 -60.51
C ALA A 584 -11.34 -37.46 -60.21
N GLU A 585 -11.79 -38.54 -59.53
CA GLU A 585 -12.85 -38.80 -58.52
C GLU A 585 -12.65 -40.26 -57.97
N SER A 586 -13.13 -40.60 -56.76
CA SER A 586 -13.66 -41.93 -56.30
C SER A 586 -12.96 -43.30 -56.58
N PHE A 587 -12.63 -44.11 -55.54
CA PHE A 587 -13.13 -45.51 -55.35
C PHE A 587 -12.83 -46.15 -53.96
N ASP A 588 -13.51 -47.26 -53.63
CA ASP A 588 -13.34 -48.12 -52.42
C ASP A 588 -12.23 -49.20 -52.55
N GLN A 589 -11.68 -49.69 -51.42
CA GLN A 589 -11.67 -51.13 -50.99
C GLN A 589 -10.69 -51.48 -49.83
N LEU A 590 -10.99 -52.61 -49.16
CA LEU A 590 -10.24 -53.39 -48.16
C LEU A 590 -10.25 -54.88 -48.62
N PRO A 591 -9.53 -55.86 -48.02
CA PRO A 591 -8.39 -55.85 -47.08
C PRO A 591 -7.22 -56.79 -47.52
N LYS A 592 -6.19 -57.00 -46.67
CA LYS A 592 -5.42 -58.27 -46.38
C LYS A 592 -4.03 -57.96 -45.77
N THR A 593 -3.71 -58.34 -44.51
CA THR A 593 -3.19 -59.63 -43.98
C THR A 593 -1.77 -60.03 -44.43
N TYR A 594 -0.86 -60.14 -43.46
CA TYR A 594 0.32 -61.02 -43.46
C TYR A 594 0.56 -61.47 -42.00
N ASP A 595 0.90 -62.75 -41.81
CA ASP A 595 1.19 -63.40 -40.54
C ASP A 595 2.62 -64.00 -40.56
N ASP A 596 3.26 -64.08 -39.40
CA ASP A 596 4.23 -65.12 -38.95
C ASP A 596 4.65 -64.75 -37.49
N ASP A 597 4.54 -65.59 -36.44
CA ASP A 597 5.23 -66.87 -36.09
C ASP A 597 6.41 -66.61 -35.09
N SER A 598 6.73 -67.40 -34.05
CA SER A 598 6.14 -68.62 -33.44
C SER A 598 6.52 -68.84 -31.94
N ASN A 599 5.71 -69.65 -31.23
CA ASN A 599 6.00 -70.59 -30.12
C ASN A 599 6.70 -70.20 -28.77
N GLY A 600 6.16 -70.70 -27.65
CA GLY A 600 6.85 -70.89 -26.35
C GLY A 600 5.92 -70.92 -25.09
N ASP A 601 6.04 -71.92 -24.21
CA ASP A 601 5.14 -72.18 -23.03
C ASP A 601 6.00 -72.39 -21.72
N VAL A 602 5.59 -72.78 -20.50
CA VAL A 602 4.50 -73.68 -20.03
C VAL A 602 4.03 -73.46 -18.57
N ILE A 603 2.71 -73.54 -18.37
CA ILE A 603 1.91 -73.82 -17.14
C ILE A 603 2.52 -73.48 -15.75
N ARG A 604 1.87 -72.56 -15.00
CA ARG A 604 1.17 -72.91 -13.73
C ARG A 604 0.15 -71.87 -13.25
N ALA A 605 -0.89 -72.35 -12.54
CA ALA A 605 -2.13 -71.64 -12.24
C ALA A 605 -2.09 -70.59 -11.12
N ASN A 606 -3.05 -69.64 -11.15
CA ASN A 606 -3.63 -69.02 -9.94
C ASN A 606 -5.04 -68.42 -10.20
N LEU A 607 -5.78 -68.13 -9.12
CA LEU A 607 -7.24 -67.88 -9.14
C LEU A 607 -7.70 -66.53 -9.75
N PRO A 608 -8.93 -66.45 -10.31
CA PRO A 608 -9.50 -65.22 -10.85
C PRO A 608 -10.01 -64.26 -9.75
N LYS A 609 -9.46 -63.04 -9.69
CA LYS A 609 -10.01 -61.94 -8.89
C LYS A 609 -11.01 -61.11 -9.72
N LYS A 610 -12.27 -61.04 -9.27
CA LYS A 610 -13.28 -60.12 -9.83
C LYS A 610 -12.84 -58.67 -9.62
N GLN A 611 -12.63 -57.92 -10.69
CA GLN A 611 -12.67 -56.45 -10.62
C GLN A 611 -14.14 -56.01 -10.46
N LYS A 612 -14.44 -55.26 -9.41
CA LYS A 612 -15.71 -54.52 -9.27
C LYS A 612 -15.51 -53.05 -9.68
N SER A 613 -16.59 -52.44 -10.16
CA SER A 613 -16.64 -51.08 -10.71
C SER A 613 -16.42 -49.98 -9.67
N LYS A 614 -15.37 -49.16 -9.84
CA LYS A 614 -15.16 -47.93 -9.04
C LYS A 614 -15.97 -46.71 -9.50
N GLY A 615 -16.58 -46.75 -10.68
CA GLY A 615 -17.21 -45.57 -11.30
C GLY A 615 -18.58 -45.15 -10.75
N VAL A 616 -19.22 -45.95 -9.89
CA VAL A 616 -20.61 -45.71 -9.44
C VAL A 616 -20.66 -44.94 -8.11
N GLU A 617 -19.78 -45.29 -7.16
CA GLU A 617 -19.75 -44.69 -5.81
C GLU A 617 -19.41 -43.20 -5.87
N GLN A 618 -18.39 -42.82 -6.65
CA GLN A 618 -17.94 -41.44 -6.81
C GLN A 618 -19.01 -40.51 -7.44
N PHE A 619 -19.92 -41.08 -8.24
CA PHE A 619 -21.08 -40.37 -8.79
C PHE A 619 -22.18 -40.15 -7.74
N HIS A 620 -22.27 -41.03 -6.72
CA HIS A 620 -23.23 -40.90 -5.63
C HIS A 620 -22.79 -39.82 -4.62
N GLU A 621 -21.52 -39.85 -4.20
CA GLU A 621 -20.94 -38.83 -3.31
C GLU A 621 -21.08 -37.41 -3.89
N THR A 622 -20.79 -37.25 -5.18
CA THR A 622 -20.92 -35.95 -5.89
C THR A 622 -22.36 -35.41 -5.83
N ASN A 623 -23.38 -36.27 -5.97
CA ASN A 623 -24.78 -35.86 -5.90
C ASN A 623 -25.21 -35.51 -4.46
N ILE A 624 -24.70 -36.21 -3.45
CA ILE A 624 -24.93 -35.88 -2.03
C ILE A 624 -24.36 -34.49 -1.71
N VAL A 625 -23.12 -34.22 -2.11
CA VAL A 625 -22.46 -32.92 -1.89
C VAL A 625 -23.17 -31.79 -2.65
N MET A 626 -23.68 -32.03 -3.87
CA MET A 626 -24.52 -31.03 -4.56
C MET A 626 -25.82 -30.71 -3.82
N LEU A 627 -26.48 -31.74 -3.26
CA LEU A 627 -27.74 -31.55 -2.51
C LEU A 627 -27.52 -30.82 -1.19
N GLU A 628 -26.42 -31.12 -0.50
CA GLU A 628 -26.01 -30.41 0.72
C GLU A 628 -25.61 -28.96 0.44
N ASN A 629 -24.83 -28.69 -0.61
CA ASN A 629 -24.53 -27.33 -1.06
C ASN A 629 -25.80 -26.55 -1.42
N LYS A 630 -26.77 -27.16 -2.11
CA LYS A 630 -28.07 -26.51 -2.40
C LYS A 630 -28.80 -26.11 -1.11
N LYS A 631 -28.84 -27.01 -0.12
CA LYS A 631 -29.44 -26.73 1.20
C LYS A 631 -28.70 -25.60 1.94
N LEU A 632 -27.37 -25.56 1.87
CA LEU A 632 -26.55 -24.49 2.42
C LEU A 632 -26.81 -23.14 1.72
N HIS A 633 -26.95 -23.10 0.39
CA HIS A 633 -27.35 -21.88 -0.32
C HIS A 633 -28.75 -21.40 0.09
N GLU A 634 -29.71 -22.30 0.27
CA GLU A 634 -31.06 -21.96 0.75
C GLU A 634 -31.03 -21.37 2.16
N GLN A 635 -30.20 -21.92 3.06
CA GLN A 635 -29.95 -21.37 4.40
C GLN A 635 -29.20 -20.03 4.37
N CYS A 636 -28.18 -19.85 3.55
CA CYS A 636 -27.50 -18.55 3.39
C CYS A 636 -28.47 -17.48 2.86
N ALA A 637 -29.33 -17.81 1.89
CA ALA A 637 -30.37 -16.92 1.40
C ALA A 637 -31.45 -16.60 2.45
N GLU A 638 -31.62 -17.44 3.48
CA GLU A 638 -32.44 -17.17 4.67
C GLU A 638 -31.76 -16.18 5.61
N TYR A 639 -30.51 -16.44 5.99
CA TYR A 639 -29.73 -15.53 6.83
C TYR A 639 -29.54 -14.15 6.19
N GLU A 640 -29.38 -14.05 4.87
CA GLU A 640 -29.39 -12.74 4.22
C GLU A 640 -30.76 -12.04 4.29
N ARG A 641 -31.87 -12.78 4.16
CA ARG A 641 -33.23 -12.21 4.31
C ARG A 641 -33.46 -11.72 5.74
N GLU A 642 -32.98 -12.44 6.74
CA GLU A 642 -33.04 -12.04 8.14
C GLU A 642 -32.12 -10.85 8.44
N HIS A 643 -30.88 -10.88 7.98
CA HIS A 643 -29.93 -9.76 8.13
C HIS A 643 -30.47 -8.48 7.49
N ARG A 644 -31.08 -8.55 6.30
CA ARG A 644 -31.77 -7.39 5.68
C ARG A 644 -32.93 -6.86 6.53
N LYS A 645 -33.72 -7.73 7.18
CA LYS A 645 -34.77 -7.29 8.14
C LYS A 645 -34.17 -6.64 9.38
N LEU A 646 -33.08 -7.20 9.92
CA LEU A 646 -32.39 -6.65 11.10
C LEU A 646 -31.77 -5.29 10.80
N LEU A 647 -31.17 -5.08 9.63
CA LEU A 647 -30.61 -3.80 9.20
C LEU A 647 -31.67 -2.69 9.12
N VAL A 648 -32.85 -3.00 8.54
CA VAL A 648 -34.00 -2.08 8.51
C VAL A 648 -34.52 -1.78 9.93
N LYS A 649 -34.59 -2.80 10.80
CA LYS A 649 -34.97 -2.63 12.20
C LYS A 649 -33.97 -1.77 12.98
N GLU A 650 -32.67 -1.93 12.74
CA GLU A 650 -31.62 -1.12 13.32
C GLU A 650 -31.75 0.35 12.87
N GLN A 651 -31.95 0.59 11.57
CA GLN A 651 -32.15 1.94 11.03
C GLN A 651 -33.40 2.61 11.63
N MET A 652 -34.49 1.86 11.82
CA MET A 652 -35.70 2.35 12.48
C MET A 652 -35.46 2.68 13.97
N LEU A 653 -34.74 1.82 14.71
CA LEU A 653 -34.37 2.05 16.11
C LEU A 653 -33.43 3.25 16.26
N ARG A 654 -32.47 3.44 15.34
CA ARG A 654 -31.61 4.64 15.30
C ARG A 654 -32.45 5.90 15.06
N SER A 655 -33.42 5.86 14.15
CA SER A 655 -34.33 6.99 13.92
C SER A 655 -35.18 7.32 15.16
N GLN A 656 -35.69 6.30 15.87
CA GLN A 656 -36.41 6.48 17.14
C GLN A 656 -35.50 7.06 18.25
N LEU A 657 -34.24 6.63 18.32
CA LEU A 657 -33.26 7.17 19.27
C LEU A 657 -33.01 8.67 19.03
N GLU A 658 -32.88 9.10 17.77
CA GLU A 658 -32.72 10.53 17.41
C GLU A 658 -34.03 11.34 17.52
N VAL A 659 -35.20 10.72 17.69
CA VAL A 659 -36.42 11.41 18.15
C VAL A 659 -36.36 11.58 19.68
N ALA A 660 -36.20 10.49 20.43
CA ALA A 660 -36.15 10.51 21.89
C ALA A 660 -35.04 11.43 22.46
N LYS A 661 -33.88 11.52 21.79
CA LYS A 661 -32.82 12.49 22.15
C LYS A 661 -33.25 13.94 22.01
N ARG A 662 -34.05 14.28 21.00
CA ARG A 662 -34.56 15.65 20.79
C ARG A 662 -35.62 15.99 21.81
N GLU A 663 -36.56 15.07 22.06
CA GLU A 663 -37.58 15.21 23.12
C GLU A 663 -36.93 15.37 24.50
N PHE A 664 -35.93 14.54 24.83
CA PHE A 664 -35.17 14.65 26.08
C PHE A 664 -34.43 15.98 26.20
N LYS A 665 -33.81 16.46 25.10
CA LYS A 665 -33.18 17.79 25.09
C LYS A 665 -34.21 18.91 25.30
N GLU A 666 -35.34 18.86 24.60
CA GLU A 666 -36.40 19.86 24.73
C GLU A 666 -36.96 19.92 26.16
N VAL A 667 -37.11 18.77 26.83
CA VAL A 667 -37.44 18.72 28.27
C VAL A 667 -36.34 19.32 29.14
N LEU A 668 -35.06 19.07 28.83
CA LEU A 668 -33.92 19.63 29.56
C LEU A 668 -33.84 21.17 29.42
N ASP A 669 -33.98 21.67 28.20
CA ASP A 669 -33.96 23.10 27.87
C ASP A 669 -35.15 23.82 28.55
N ASN A 670 -36.34 23.19 28.58
CA ASN A 670 -37.51 23.68 29.32
C ASN A 670 -37.32 23.68 30.85
N LEU A 671 -36.68 22.65 31.42
CA LEU A 671 -36.37 22.60 32.86
C LEU A 671 -35.39 23.71 33.26
N GLN A 672 -34.38 24.00 32.43
CA GLN A 672 -33.48 25.14 32.64
C GLN A 672 -34.21 26.48 32.56
N ALA A 673 -35.10 26.65 31.56
CA ALA A 673 -35.93 27.85 31.43
C ALA A 673 -36.94 28.04 32.57
N LEU A 674 -37.32 26.97 33.29
CA LEU A 674 -38.15 27.02 34.49
C LEU A 674 -37.34 27.30 35.77
N ALA A 675 -36.07 26.87 35.84
CA ALA A 675 -35.18 27.22 36.94
C ALA A 675 -34.86 28.73 36.95
N VAL A 676 -34.55 29.31 35.78
CA VAL A 676 -34.27 30.75 35.57
C VAL A 676 -35.49 31.65 35.81
N LYS A 677 -36.68 31.08 36.09
CA LYS A 677 -37.91 31.80 36.48
C LYS A 677 -38.28 31.63 37.96
N LYS A 678 -37.37 31.13 38.79
CA LYS A 678 -37.54 30.96 40.24
C LYS A 678 -36.46 31.62 41.10
N GLU A 679 -35.51 32.30 40.45
CA GLU A 679 -34.64 33.33 41.03
C GLU A 679 -35.19 34.72 40.65
#